data_AF-A0A1K1Y230-F1
#
_entry.id   AF-A0A1K1Y230-F1
#
_cell.length_a   1.000
_cell.length_b   1.000
_cell.length_c   1.000
_cell.angle_alpha   90.00
_cell.angle_beta   90.00
_cell.angle_gamma   90.00
#
_symmetry.space_group_name_H-M   'P 1'
#
loop_
_entity.id
_entity.type
_entity.pdbx_description
1 polymer ?
#
loop_
_entity_poly.entity_id
_entity_poly.type
_entity_poly.pdbx_seq_one_letter_code
_entity_poly.pdbx_strand_id
1 'polypeptide(L)'
;MPSPLGYSPVLSAKLTGNAQIDSLIYGTYWSGTSSGTSLTYSFINIGSLFSRSYSDENEYGASYALTSAQKTAVVGSLAEWSSVANIKFTQVSETSTNVGDLRFGGYSWMDSDTAAWGYFPGQSAAAGDVWIGPVTNEPAPTPGTYDYLTFMHEIGHALGLKHPFSQGLTNNTVLADQYDDVRYTIMSYGNAYSYEPTSPMLLDIAAIQSLYGANMLWQTGDNNYRWTADQSVFETIWDAGGIDTIDASNQAAAVRIDLNEGQFSKIGKAFLNLNTQEAFNEGLAIAYGAKIENAVGSVNDDTLIGNALSNILNGLAGNDTMIGGAGDDIYVVDNAADTITEASASPTEIDSVLSSVSYSLGTNLENLTLIGAASISASGNGLNNRITGNAGANSLSGGSGIDTLIGGTGNDIYVVDNSGDVISEASTLASEIDTVLSAVSWTLGANLENLTLLGSAVINGVGNTLNNSLIGNAADNVLNGLGGADILDGGAGSDVYVVDNVADTIIEASASLTEIDGVLSSVSYSLGANLENLTLIGAASISASGNGLNNRITGNAGANSLSGGSGIDTLIGDTGNDIYVVDNLGDIISETSTLASEIDTVLSAVNWTLGANLENLTLLGTAAISGTGNAQNNVLTGNVGDNVLDGGVGLDTLVGGEGNDSYVVDNLGDKVIELAGAGRDVILTAVSYTLSANVEDGQLLGTAELNLVGNTLDNSLIGNAADNVLNGLGGADILDGGAGNDVYVVDNVADTITEASASLTEIDGVLSSVSYTLVTNLENLTLTGTAAINGTGNALDNVLAGNAGNNVLNGGAGNDQLNGGAGADTLIGGLGTDLLTGGESADRFVFDALNELGTGGIRDVILDFNSLQGDKLDLSKLDANILTTADNPFNFIGSNVFSGAGQLRFVDHVLYGNLNDDLDADFEIQLVGVNTFGTNDLVA
;
A
#
# COMPACT_ATOMS: atom_id res chain seq x y z
N MET A 1 46.03 -33.19 73.26
CA MET A 1 46.32 -34.53 72.76
C MET A 1 46.18 -35.50 73.93
N PRO A 2 45.41 -36.57 73.76
CA PRO A 2 45.16 -37.52 74.82
C PRO A 2 46.42 -38.33 75.15
N SER A 3 46.48 -38.81 76.39
CA SER A 3 47.49 -39.78 76.82
C SER A 3 46.86 -41.16 76.88
N PRO A 4 47.63 -42.25 76.82
CA PRO A 4 47.12 -43.63 76.99
C PRO A 4 46.31 -43.89 78.28
N LEU A 5 46.31 -42.94 79.22
CA LEU A 5 45.67 -43.02 80.54
C LEU A 5 44.50 -42.04 80.71
N GLY A 6 44.25 -41.17 79.72
CA GLY A 6 43.29 -40.07 79.81
C GLY A 6 42.19 -40.16 78.74
N TYR A 7 41.39 -39.10 78.65
CA TYR A 7 40.34 -38.94 77.66
C TYR A 7 40.39 -37.53 77.09
N SER A 8 39.75 -37.33 75.93
CA SER A 8 39.55 -36.01 75.34
C SER A 8 38.19 -35.40 75.73
N PRO A 9 38.07 -34.07 75.82
CA PRO A 9 36.84 -33.46 76.31
C PRO A 9 35.65 -33.74 75.39
N VAL A 10 34.49 -33.97 76.01
CA VAL A 10 33.22 -34.27 75.35
C VAL A 10 32.13 -33.30 75.79
N LEU A 11 31.12 -33.13 74.94
CA LEU A 11 29.90 -32.37 75.20
C LEU A 11 28.69 -33.31 75.17
N SER A 12 27.59 -32.92 75.83
CA SER A 12 26.31 -33.61 75.70
C SER A 12 25.63 -33.20 74.41
N ALA A 13 25.21 -34.17 73.60
CA ALA A 13 24.45 -33.94 72.39
C ALA A 13 23.03 -33.44 72.73
N LYS A 14 22.54 -32.46 71.97
CA LYS A 14 21.15 -32.00 72.07
C LYS A 14 20.36 -32.65 70.94
N LEU A 15 19.23 -33.27 71.29
CA LEU A 15 18.30 -33.83 70.31
C LEU A 15 17.67 -32.71 69.46
N THR A 16 17.51 -33.00 68.17
CA THR A 16 17.05 -32.07 67.13
C THR A 16 15.52 -31.94 67.11
N GLY A 17 14.80 -32.95 67.61
CA GLY A 17 13.35 -33.06 67.50
C GLY A 17 12.89 -33.80 66.24
N ASN A 18 13.81 -34.19 65.35
CA ASN A 18 13.54 -35.09 64.22
C ASN A 18 13.89 -36.53 64.63
N ALA A 19 12.89 -37.40 64.67
CA ALA A 19 13.06 -38.78 65.11
C ALA A 19 14.07 -39.60 64.28
N GLN A 20 14.19 -39.33 62.97
CA GLN A 20 15.12 -40.05 62.08
C GLN A 20 16.59 -39.67 62.36
N ILE A 21 16.83 -38.40 62.70
CA ILE A 21 18.17 -37.91 63.07
C ILE A 21 18.48 -38.34 64.50
N ASP A 22 17.54 -38.11 65.41
CA ASP A 22 17.69 -38.39 66.83
C ASP A 22 17.86 -39.89 67.10
N SER A 23 17.31 -40.80 66.28
CA SER A 23 17.52 -42.24 66.43
C SER A 23 18.98 -42.67 66.29
N LEU A 24 19.83 -41.85 65.69
CA LEU A 24 21.25 -42.14 65.52
C LEU A 24 22.13 -41.47 66.58
N ILE A 25 21.62 -40.56 67.40
CA ILE A 25 22.47 -39.84 68.37
C ILE A 25 22.65 -40.67 69.65
N TYR A 26 23.90 -40.93 70.07
CA TYR A 26 24.16 -41.66 71.33
C TYR A 26 23.84 -40.82 72.58
N GLY A 27 24.42 -39.62 72.67
CA GLY A 27 24.22 -38.70 73.80
C GLY A 27 25.43 -37.83 74.15
N THR A 28 26.62 -38.21 73.71
CA THR A 28 27.87 -37.44 73.85
C THR A 28 28.64 -37.40 72.55
N TYR A 29 29.37 -36.31 72.33
CA TYR A 29 30.21 -36.09 71.14
C TYR A 29 31.47 -35.30 71.51
N TRP A 30 32.50 -35.31 70.66
CA TRP A 30 33.77 -34.66 70.96
C TRP A 30 33.66 -33.13 70.95
N SER A 31 34.26 -32.46 71.93
CA SER A 31 34.23 -31.00 72.01
C SER A 31 35.04 -30.35 70.89
N GLY A 32 34.48 -29.32 70.27
CA GLY A 32 35.14 -28.52 69.22
C GLY A 32 35.36 -27.06 69.60
N THR A 33 35.80 -26.29 68.61
CA THR A 33 35.86 -24.82 68.67
C THR A 33 34.85 -24.22 67.68
N SER A 34 34.74 -22.89 67.62
CA SER A 34 33.90 -22.23 66.60
C SER A 34 34.34 -22.48 65.16
N SER A 35 35.58 -22.96 64.94
CA SER A 35 36.10 -23.32 63.61
C SER A 35 36.01 -24.83 63.31
N GLY A 36 35.21 -25.58 64.08
CA GLY A 36 35.05 -27.03 63.93
C GLY A 36 35.79 -27.85 64.98
N THR A 37 35.71 -29.16 64.84
CA THR A 37 36.30 -30.15 65.76
C THR A 37 37.56 -30.74 65.15
N SER A 38 38.70 -30.65 65.85
CA SER A 38 39.96 -31.27 65.42
C SER A 38 40.25 -32.50 66.28
N LEU A 39 40.27 -33.67 65.65
CA LEU A 39 40.53 -34.95 66.30
C LEU A 39 41.84 -35.55 65.78
N THR A 40 42.62 -36.16 66.66
CA THR A 40 43.78 -36.95 66.28
C THR A 40 43.43 -38.43 66.19
N TYR A 41 44.15 -39.18 65.36
CA TYR A 41 44.01 -40.64 65.33
C TYR A 41 45.37 -41.35 65.33
N SER A 42 45.40 -42.58 65.84
CA SER A 42 46.61 -43.41 65.84
C SER A 42 46.27 -44.90 65.68
N PHE A 43 47.28 -45.70 65.33
CA PHE A 43 47.13 -47.14 65.13
C PHE A 43 47.84 -47.92 66.23
N ILE A 44 47.08 -48.74 66.93
CA ILE A 44 47.54 -49.63 67.99
C ILE A 44 48.54 -50.64 67.42
N ASN A 45 49.60 -50.90 68.18
CA ASN A 45 50.67 -51.83 67.87
C ASN A 45 51.07 -52.66 69.12
N ILE A 46 51.91 -53.68 68.93
CA ILE A 46 52.32 -54.66 69.96
C ILE A 46 53.06 -54.04 71.17
N GLY A 47 53.30 -52.73 71.21
CA GLY A 47 53.86 -52.00 72.36
C GLY A 47 53.03 -50.82 72.85
N SER A 48 51.77 -50.68 72.40
CA SER A 48 50.90 -49.57 72.82
C SER A 48 50.54 -49.64 74.30
N LEU A 49 50.48 -48.49 74.97
CA LEU A 49 50.09 -48.43 76.40
C LEU A 49 48.58 -48.25 76.54
N PHE A 50 48.06 -48.75 77.66
CA PHE A 50 46.64 -48.67 78.03
C PHE A 50 46.49 -48.41 79.53
N SER A 51 45.38 -47.78 79.91
CA SER A 51 44.98 -47.66 81.32
C SER A 51 44.80 -49.04 81.95
N ARG A 52 45.07 -49.16 83.26
CA ARG A 52 44.73 -50.38 84.02
C ARG A 52 43.22 -50.57 84.20
N SER A 53 42.46 -49.48 84.06
CA SER A 53 41.00 -49.46 84.06
C SER A 53 40.58 -48.99 82.68
N TYR A 54 40.81 -49.82 81.67
CA TYR A 54 40.55 -49.51 80.27
C TYR A 54 39.10 -49.84 79.91
N SER A 55 38.74 -51.12 80.01
CA SER A 55 37.41 -51.69 79.79
C SER A 55 37.27 -52.95 80.66
N ASP A 56 36.09 -53.57 80.67
CA ASP A 56 35.87 -54.83 81.38
C ASP A 56 36.64 -55.99 80.72
N GLU A 57 36.77 -55.98 79.38
CA GLU A 57 37.42 -57.02 78.59
C GLU A 57 38.94 -56.84 78.43
N ASN A 58 39.44 -55.60 78.60
CA ASN A 58 40.85 -55.24 78.42
C ASN A 58 41.44 -55.77 77.09
N GLU A 59 40.80 -55.42 75.98
CA GLU A 59 41.06 -55.89 74.60
C GLU A 59 42.54 -55.81 74.21
N TYR A 60 43.26 -54.83 74.75
CA TYR A 60 44.70 -54.68 74.57
C TYR A 60 45.51 -55.95 74.89
N GLY A 61 45.02 -56.81 75.77
CA GLY A 61 45.65 -58.08 76.16
C GLY A 61 45.74 -59.12 75.04
N ALA A 62 44.90 -59.00 74.00
CA ALA A 62 44.94 -59.84 72.81
C ALA A 62 44.96 -59.00 71.51
N SER A 63 45.54 -57.81 71.59
CA SER A 63 45.60 -56.88 70.47
C SER A 63 46.54 -57.35 69.35
N TYR A 64 46.18 -57.02 68.10
CA TYR A 64 47.05 -57.13 66.95
C TYR A 64 47.09 -55.82 66.15
N ALA A 65 48.18 -55.62 65.41
CA ALA A 65 48.33 -54.44 64.57
C ALA A 65 47.54 -54.64 63.26
N LEU A 66 46.76 -53.63 62.87
CA LEU A 66 46.07 -53.61 61.58
C LEU A 66 47.07 -53.69 60.42
N THR A 67 46.66 -54.36 59.34
CA THR A 67 47.45 -54.43 58.11
C THR A 67 47.54 -53.05 57.44
N SER A 68 48.49 -52.87 56.52
CA SER A 68 48.61 -51.61 55.77
C SER A 68 47.33 -51.30 54.97
N ALA A 69 46.68 -52.31 54.39
CA ALA A 69 45.43 -52.12 53.64
C ALA A 69 44.28 -51.67 54.55
N GLN A 70 44.11 -52.31 55.71
CA GLN A 70 43.11 -51.90 56.72
C GLN A 70 43.37 -50.48 57.23
N LYS A 71 44.63 -50.10 57.47
CA LYS A 71 44.98 -48.72 57.87
C LYS A 71 44.59 -47.71 56.78
N THR A 72 44.86 -48.02 55.52
CA THR A 72 44.44 -47.17 54.40
C THR A 72 42.92 -47.05 54.33
N ALA A 73 42.19 -48.15 54.51
CA ALA A 73 40.73 -48.15 54.52
C ALA A 73 40.16 -47.29 55.67
N VAL A 74 40.70 -47.42 56.89
CA VAL A 74 40.34 -46.56 58.04
C VAL A 74 40.58 -45.08 57.73
N VAL A 75 41.72 -44.74 57.13
CA VAL A 75 42.02 -43.35 56.73
C VAL A 75 41.02 -42.85 55.67
N GLY A 76 40.64 -43.70 54.72
CA GLY A 76 39.59 -43.41 53.75
C GLY A 76 38.25 -43.13 54.45
N SER A 77 37.79 -44.01 55.32
CA SER A 77 36.53 -43.82 56.05
C SER A 77 36.53 -42.57 56.95
N LEU A 78 37.67 -42.23 57.57
CA LEU A 78 37.83 -40.96 58.30
C LEU A 78 37.70 -39.75 57.35
N ALA A 79 38.24 -39.85 56.14
CA ALA A 79 38.11 -38.81 55.12
C ALA A 79 36.63 -38.60 54.72
N GLU A 80 35.86 -39.68 54.56
CA GLU A 80 34.42 -39.59 54.27
C GLU A 80 33.61 -38.92 55.39
N TRP A 81 33.94 -39.18 56.66
CA TRP A 81 33.29 -38.43 57.75
C TRP A 81 33.70 -36.95 57.76
N SER A 82 34.93 -36.62 57.37
CA SER A 82 35.40 -35.24 57.28
C SER A 82 34.90 -34.49 56.04
N SER A 83 34.49 -35.20 54.97
CA SER A 83 33.91 -34.56 53.79
C SER A 83 32.54 -33.96 54.12
N VAL A 84 31.75 -34.64 54.97
CA VAL A 84 30.37 -34.25 55.26
C VAL A 84 30.21 -33.40 56.54
N ALA A 85 31.10 -33.55 57.52
CA ALA A 85 31.02 -32.87 58.81
C ALA A 85 32.26 -32.01 59.08
N ASN A 86 32.10 -30.94 59.87
CA ASN A 86 33.19 -30.01 60.24
C ASN A 86 34.15 -30.61 61.27
N ILE A 87 34.74 -31.74 60.90
CA ILE A 87 35.68 -32.54 61.68
C ILE A 87 36.96 -32.68 60.88
N LYS A 88 38.10 -32.42 61.51
CA LYS A 88 39.42 -32.59 60.92
C LYS A 88 40.18 -33.69 61.64
N PHE A 89 40.54 -34.73 60.93
CA PHE A 89 41.37 -35.82 61.44
C PHE A 89 42.85 -35.57 61.17
N THR A 90 43.72 -35.80 62.16
CA THR A 90 45.18 -35.70 62.01
C THR A 90 45.86 -36.90 62.63
N GLN A 91 46.64 -37.64 61.83
CA GLN A 91 47.36 -38.79 62.36
C GLN A 91 48.45 -38.35 63.34
N VAL A 92 48.56 -39.04 64.47
CA VAL A 92 49.65 -38.89 65.44
C VAL A 92 50.35 -40.22 65.70
N SER A 93 51.59 -40.14 66.19
CA SER A 93 52.35 -41.33 66.57
C SER A 93 51.80 -41.94 67.86
N GLU A 94 51.54 -43.26 67.83
CA GLU A 94 51.16 -44.08 68.99
C GLU A 94 52.38 -44.30 69.90
N THR A 95 52.43 -43.64 71.06
CA THR A 95 53.57 -43.67 71.99
C THR A 95 53.10 -43.71 73.45
N SER A 96 54.04 -43.86 74.39
CA SER A 96 53.73 -43.91 75.82
C SER A 96 53.18 -42.62 76.42
N THR A 97 53.30 -41.48 75.73
CA THR A 97 52.83 -40.17 76.20
C THR A 97 51.85 -39.50 75.24
N ASN A 98 51.56 -40.11 74.09
CA ASN A 98 50.70 -39.52 73.06
C ASN A 98 49.97 -40.62 72.27
N VAL A 99 48.66 -40.48 72.16
CA VAL A 99 47.78 -41.33 71.35
C VAL A 99 46.76 -40.46 70.60
N GLY A 100 46.03 -41.05 69.65
CA GLY A 100 44.89 -40.42 68.99
C GLY A 100 43.70 -40.23 69.94
N ASP A 101 42.85 -39.26 69.64
CA ASP A 101 41.47 -39.20 70.16
C ASP A 101 40.67 -40.43 69.73
N LEU A 102 40.97 -40.95 68.53
CA LEU A 102 40.52 -42.26 68.06
C LEU A 102 41.73 -43.20 67.87
N ARG A 103 41.65 -44.41 68.41
CA ARG A 103 42.72 -45.42 68.25
C ARG A 103 42.17 -46.66 67.58
N PHE A 104 42.89 -47.15 66.57
CA PHE A 104 42.43 -48.29 65.77
C PHE A 104 43.36 -49.49 65.96
N GLY A 105 42.80 -50.62 66.37
CA GLY A 105 43.55 -51.85 66.63
C GLY A 105 42.72 -53.09 66.32
N GLY A 106 43.39 -54.24 66.20
CA GLY A 106 42.71 -55.53 66.07
C GLY A 106 42.58 -56.24 67.41
N TYR A 107 41.50 -56.99 67.64
CA TYR A 107 41.28 -57.79 68.86
C TYR A 107 41.09 -59.27 68.53
N SER A 108 42.03 -60.13 68.95
CA SER A 108 42.08 -61.53 68.52
C SER A 108 40.98 -62.43 69.12
N TRP A 109 40.30 -61.98 70.18
CA TRP A 109 39.29 -62.77 70.90
C TRP A 109 37.86 -62.26 70.69
N MET A 110 37.65 -61.38 69.70
CA MET A 110 36.31 -61.03 69.26
C MET A 110 35.57 -62.29 68.79
N ASP A 111 34.30 -62.44 69.17
CA ASP A 111 33.51 -63.60 68.77
C ASP A 111 33.25 -63.62 67.25
N SER A 112 32.75 -64.75 66.75
CA SER A 112 32.53 -64.93 65.31
C SER A 112 31.35 -64.15 64.75
N ASP A 113 30.47 -63.63 65.62
CA ASP A 113 29.24 -62.95 65.24
C ASP A 113 29.43 -61.42 65.24
N THR A 114 30.56 -60.94 65.77
CA THR A 114 30.93 -59.52 65.88
C THR A 114 32.13 -59.21 64.98
N ALA A 115 31.93 -58.32 64.01
CA ALA A 115 32.98 -57.93 63.06
C ALA A 115 33.95 -56.88 63.65
N ALA A 116 33.42 -55.96 64.45
CA ALA A 116 34.16 -54.91 65.13
C ALA A 116 33.30 -54.30 66.24
N TRP A 117 33.89 -53.45 67.08
CA TRP A 117 33.15 -52.49 67.90
C TRP A 117 33.92 -51.18 68.11
N GLY A 118 33.20 -50.10 68.31
CA GLY A 118 33.71 -48.76 68.60
C GLY A 118 33.19 -48.23 69.94
N TYR A 119 34.08 -47.63 70.72
CA TYR A 119 33.71 -46.95 71.94
C TYR A 119 33.25 -45.52 71.67
N PHE A 120 32.05 -45.18 72.14
CA PHE A 120 31.49 -43.84 72.04
C PHE A 120 32.39 -42.75 72.68
N PRO A 121 32.25 -41.49 72.26
CA PRO A 121 32.86 -40.34 72.94
C PRO A 121 32.48 -40.32 74.42
N GLY A 122 33.46 -40.28 75.32
CA GLY A 122 33.23 -40.36 76.76
C GLY A 122 34.44 -39.96 77.60
N GLN A 123 34.26 -40.00 78.93
CA GLN A 123 35.30 -39.66 79.91
C GLN A 123 36.02 -40.90 80.45
N SER A 124 36.42 -41.81 79.54
CA SER A 124 37.13 -43.06 79.86
C SER A 124 38.34 -43.24 78.94
N ALA A 125 39.32 -44.04 79.36
CA ALA A 125 40.53 -44.29 78.58
C ALA A 125 40.29 -45.12 77.31
N ALA A 126 39.14 -45.79 77.20
CA ALA A 126 38.71 -46.51 76.00
C ALA A 126 37.88 -45.66 75.03
N ALA A 127 37.44 -44.46 75.42
CA ALA A 127 36.57 -43.64 74.58
C ALA A 127 37.25 -43.28 73.25
N GLY A 128 36.57 -43.53 72.13
CA GLY A 128 37.10 -43.31 70.78
C GLY A 128 37.93 -44.47 70.22
N ASP A 129 38.26 -45.49 71.01
CA ASP A 129 38.99 -46.65 70.52
C ASP A 129 38.05 -47.56 69.70
N VAL A 130 38.56 -48.06 68.57
CA VAL A 130 37.87 -48.96 67.65
C VAL A 130 38.67 -50.25 67.53
N TRP A 131 38.01 -51.37 67.83
CA TRP A 131 38.59 -52.71 67.79
C TRP A 131 38.01 -53.52 66.64
N ILE A 132 38.88 -54.02 65.78
CA ILE A 132 38.53 -54.82 64.60
C ILE A 132 38.73 -56.30 64.90
N GLY A 133 37.74 -57.13 64.61
CA GLY A 133 37.80 -58.57 64.82
C GLY A 133 38.52 -59.34 63.70
N PRO A 134 38.91 -60.59 63.93
CA PRO A 134 39.61 -61.42 62.94
C PRO A 134 38.76 -61.82 61.73
N VAL A 135 37.43 -61.64 61.80
CA VAL A 135 36.50 -61.91 60.70
C VAL A 135 36.51 -60.79 59.64
N THR A 136 36.90 -59.58 60.03
CA THR A 136 37.11 -58.41 59.14
C THR A 136 38.50 -58.51 58.51
N ASN A 137 38.62 -59.43 57.55
CA ASN A 137 39.88 -59.91 57.00
C ASN A 137 40.00 -59.82 55.48
N GLU A 138 39.19 -59.00 54.82
CA GLU A 138 39.30 -58.70 53.40
C GLU A 138 40.74 -58.23 53.10
N PRO A 139 41.49 -58.92 52.21
CA PRO A 139 42.87 -58.54 51.91
C PRO A 139 43.06 -57.12 51.40
N ALA A 140 42.04 -56.54 50.75
CA ALA A 140 42.05 -55.17 50.26
C ALA A 140 40.69 -54.49 50.51
N PRO A 141 40.41 -54.01 51.74
CA PRO A 141 39.17 -53.31 52.01
C PRO A 141 39.14 -51.99 51.24
N THR A 142 38.17 -51.86 50.35
CA THR A 142 37.96 -50.67 49.50
C THR A 142 36.48 -50.26 49.54
N PRO A 143 36.12 -49.04 49.14
CA PRO A 143 34.73 -48.64 48.99
C PRO A 143 33.91 -49.71 48.25
N GLY A 144 32.75 -50.09 48.79
CA GLY A 144 31.88 -51.13 48.25
C GLY A 144 32.02 -52.49 48.93
N THR A 145 33.05 -52.68 49.75
CA THR A 145 33.27 -53.92 50.52
C THR A 145 32.71 -53.82 51.93
N TYR A 146 32.28 -54.94 52.50
CA TYR A 146 31.74 -55.02 53.86
C TYR A 146 32.75 -54.57 54.94
N ASP A 147 34.03 -54.91 54.79
CA ASP A 147 35.07 -54.47 55.72
C ASP A 147 35.25 -52.93 55.71
N TYR A 148 35.14 -52.30 54.54
CA TYR A 148 35.20 -50.84 54.44
C TYR A 148 33.98 -50.17 55.09
N LEU A 149 32.77 -50.70 54.86
CA LEU A 149 31.55 -50.30 55.56
C LEU A 149 31.72 -50.42 57.07
N THR A 150 32.26 -51.54 57.54
CA THR A 150 32.50 -51.81 58.97
C THR A 150 33.42 -50.74 59.58
N PHE A 151 34.52 -50.37 58.92
CA PHE A 151 35.38 -49.29 59.43
C PHE A 151 34.64 -47.96 59.54
N MET A 152 33.85 -47.61 58.52
CA MET A 152 33.07 -46.38 58.52
C MET A 152 31.99 -46.36 59.60
N HIS A 153 31.31 -47.50 59.81
CA HIS A 153 30.31 -47.74 60.86
C HIS A 153 30.92 -47.55 62.26
N GLU A 154 32.03 -48.21 62.55
CA GLU A 154 32.66 -48.11 63.88
C GLU A 154 33.24 -46.72 64.16
N ILE A 155 33.71 -46.02 63.12
CA ILE A 155 34.06 -44.61 63.25
C ILE A 155 32.82 -43.78 63.61
N GLY A 156 31.65 -44.09 63.02
CA GLY A 156 30.38 -43.48 63.40
C GLY A 156 30.09 -43.61 64.91
N HIS A 157 30.27 -44.80 65.48
CA HIS A 157 30.21 -45.02 66.94
C HIS A 157 31.21 -44.16 67.70
N ALA A 158 32.47 -44.18 67.29
CA ALA A 158 33.53 -43.41 67.93
C ALA A 158 33.36 -41.89 67.78
N LEU A 159 32.50 -41.43 66.88
CA LEU A 159 32.09 -40.03 66.73
C LEU A 159 30.77 -39.69 67.45
N GLY A 160 30.05 -40.68 67.98
CA GLY A 160 28.85 -40.47 68.80
C GLY A 160 27.52 -40.88 68.16
N LEU A 161 27.56 -41.66 67.09
CA LEU A 161 26.36 -42.23 66.48
C LEU A 161 26.06 -43.63 67.03
N LYS A 162 24.85 -43.91 67.50
CA LYS A 162 24.40 -45.25 67.95
C LYS A 162 23.68 -45.99 66.83
N HIS A 163 23.49 -47.30 67.00
CA HIS A 163 22.61 -48.07 66.12
C HIS A 163 21.17 -47.53 66.16
N PRO A 164 20.46 -47.52 65.02
CA PRO A 164 19.12 -46.98 64.89
C PRO A 164 18.07 -47.70 65.75
N PHE A 165 18.26 -48.99 66.04
CA PHE A 165 17.37 -49.81 66.87
C PHE A 165 17.71 -49.80 68.37
N SER A 166 18.88 -49.30 68.76
CA SER A 166 19.38 -49.36 70.14
C SER A 166 18.81 -48.23 71.01
N GLN A 167 18.22 -48.54 72.15
CA GLN A 167 17.78 -47.54 73.14
C GLN A 167 18.94 -47.22 74.11
N GLY A 168 19.29 -45.94 74.24
CA GLY A 168 20.37 -45.47 75.13
C GLY A 168 19.83 -44.74 76.36
N LEU A 169 20.60 -44.72 77.45
CA LEU A 169 20.20 -44.10 78.73
C LEU A 169 19.81 -42.61 78.62
N THR A 170 20.43 -41.89 77.68
CA THR A 170 20.22 -40.47 77.40
C THR A 170 19.35 -40.22 76.17
N ASN A 171 19.06 -41.26 75.39
CA ASN A 171 18.26 -41.17 74.17
C ASN A 171 17.57 -42.51 73.84
N ASN A 172 16.26 -42.56 74.06
CA ASN A 172 15.43 -43.74 73.82
C ASN A 172 14.83 -43.78 72.40
N THR A 173 15.12 -42.79 71.54
CA THR A 173 14.57 -42.72 70.19
C THR A 173 15.17 -43.83 69.33
N VAL A 174 14.31 -44.55 68.60
CA VAL A 174 14.70 -45.57 67.62
C VAL A 174 14.13 -45.23 66.25
N LEU A 175 14.80 -45.68 65.20
CA LEU A 175 14.40 -45.42 63.81
C LEU A 175 13.19 -46.28 63.46
N ALA A 176 12.30 -45.76 62.61
CA ALA A 176 11.18 -46.56 62.12
C ALA A 176 11.68 -47.63 61.15
N ASP A 177 11.12 -48.85 61.23
CA ASP A 177 11.58 -50.05 60.50
C ASP A 177 11.81 -49.82 59.00
N GLN A 178 10.99 -48.98 58.35
CA GLN A 178 11.12 -48.69 56.91
C GLN A 178 12.39 -47.90 56.53
N TYR A 179 13.07 -47.30 57.49
CA TYR A 179 14.34 -46.58 57.31
C TYR A 179 15.53 -47.32 57.95
N ASP A 180 15.28 -48.41 58.70
CA ASP A 180 16.34 -49.24 59.29
C ASP A 180 16.95 -50.15 58.21
N ASP A 181 17.71 -49.52 57.33
CA ASP A 181 18.40 -50.12 56.19
C ASP A 181 19.72 -49.35 55.97
N VAL A 182 20.79 -50.07 55.61
CA VAL A 182 22.08 -49.46 55.26
C VAL A 182 21.99 -48.43 54.14
N ARG A 183 20.92 -48.46 53.32
CA ARG A 183 20.58 -47.41 52.34
C ARG A 183 20.37 -46.04 52.96
N TYR A 184 19.80 -45.96 54.17
CA TYR A 184 19.53 -44.68 54.84
C TYR A 184 20.56 -44.34 55.90
N THR A 185 21.12 -45.35 56.56
CA THR A 185 22.15 -45.18 57.60
C THR A 185 23.05 -46.40 57.66
N ILE A 186 24.36 -46.20 57.52
CA ILE A 186 25.36 -47.25 57.67
C ILE A 186 25.38 -47.82 59.09
N MET A 187 24.77 -47.13 60.06
CA MET A 187 24.62 -47.62 61.43
C MET A 187 23.56 -48.73 61.54
N SER A 188 22.77 -49.00 60.50
CA SER A 188 21.79 -50.08 60.47
C SER A 188 22.43 -51.45 60.32
N TYR A 189 21.77 -52.48 60.86
CA TYR A 189 22.01 -53.90 60.54
C TYR A 189 20.93 -54.46 59.60
N GLY A 190 20.02 -53.61 59.14
CA GLY A 190 18.93 -53.94 58.23
C GLY A 190 19.43 -54.01 56.80
N ASN A 191 19.05 -55.11 56.14
CA ASN A 191 19.44 -55.53 54.79
C ASN A 191 20.95 -55.56 54.53
N ALA A 192 21.39 -56.59 53.81
CA ALA A 192 22.76 -56.71 53.33
C ALA A 192 22.77 -56.58 51.80
N TYR A 193 23.82 -55.97 51.25
CA TYR A 193 23.95 -55.78 49.82
C TYR A 193 25.24 -56.41 49.31
N SER A 194 25.24 -56.90 48.06
CA SER A 194 26.47 -57.45 47.47
C SER A 194 27.52 -56.38 47.13
N TYR A 195 27.14 -55.11 47.24
CA TYR A 195 27.98 -53.93 47.13
C TYR A 195 27.49 -52.96 48.21
N GLU A 196 28.38 -52.55 49.10
CA GLU A 196 28.01 -51.80 50.31
C GLU A 196 28.21 -50.28 50.14
N PRO A 197 27.60 -49.44 51.00
CA PRO A 197 27.78 -47.99 50.96
C PRO A 197 29.25 -47.55 50.93
N THR A 198 29.56 -46.58 50.08
CA THR A 198 30.91 -46.01 49.91
C THR A 198 31.14 -44.73 50.70
N SER A 199 30.08 -44.12 51.24
CA SER A 199 30.11 -42.94 52.10
C SER A 199 29.11 -43.06 53.25
N PRO A 200 29.16 -42.17 54.29
CA PRO A 200 28.06 -42.00 55.22
C PRO A 200 26.77 -41.71 54.45
N MET A 201 25.68 -42.38 54.80
CA MET A 201 24.42 -42.28 54.09
C MET A 201 23.55 -41.13 54.63
N LEU A 202 22.42 -40.86 53.98
CA LEU A 202 21.57 -39.70 54.19
C LEU A 202 21.33 -39.32 55.67
N LEU A 203 20.95 -40.29 56.51
CA LEU A 203 20.67 -40.03 57.93
C LEU A 203 21.96 -39.95 58.76
N ASP A 204 23.03 -40.63 58.36
CA ASP A 204 24.34 -40.51 58.99
C ASP A 204 24.88 -39.10 58.86
N ILE A 205 24.79 -38.53 57.65
CA ILE A 205 25.21 -37.16 57.35
C ILE A 205 24.38 -36.18 58.19
N ALA A 206 23.06 -36.29 58.17
CA ALA A 206 22.19 -35.40 58.96
C ALA A 206 22.49 -35.49 60.47
N ALA A 207 22.71 -36.70 60.99
CA ALA A 207 23.04 -36.91 62.40
C ALA A 207 24.41 -36.35 62.76
N ILE A 208 25.45 -36.64 61.98
CA ILE A 208 26.80 -36.16 62.28
C ILE A 208 26.92 -34.64 62.14
N GLN A 209 26.24 -34.04 61.16
CA GLN A 209 26.19 -32.58 60.99
C GLN A 209 25.42 -31.90 62.13
N SER A 210 24.43 -32.56 62.74
CA SER A 210 23.77 -32.04 63.94
C SER A 210 24.70 -31.97 65.16
N LEU A 211 25.72 -32.84 65.22
CA LEU A 211 26.70 -32.88 66.31
C LEU A 211 27.88 -31.93 66.06
N TYR A 212 28.41 -31.93 64.84
CA TYR A 212 29.68 -31.29 64.52
C TYR A 212 29.56 -30.07 63.58
N GLY A 213 28.37 -29.83 63.01
CA GLY A 213 28.16 -28.86 61.92
C GLY A 213 28.54 -29.46 60.56
N ALA A 214 27.91 -28.94 59.50
CA ALA A 214 28.21 -29.32 58.11
C ALA A 214 29.58 -28.79 57.65
N ASN A 215 30.27 -29.56 56.81
CA ASN A 215 31.52 -29.09 56.21
C ASN A 215 31.24 -28.19 54.99
N MET A 216 31.16 -26.89 55.23
CA MET A 216 30.91 -25.90 54.17
C MET A 216 32.15 -25.57 53.31
N LEU A 217 33.22 -26.37 53.39
CA LEU A 217 34.46 -26.21 52.61
C LEU A 217 34.72 -27.38 51.66
N TRP A 218 33.81 -28.36 51.61
CA TRP A 218 33.93 -29.54 50.77
C TRP A 218 33.11 -29.35 49.50
N GLN A 219 33.76 -29.50 48.33
CA GLN A 219 33.13 -29.31 47.02
C GLN A 219 32.37 -27.98 46.96
N THR A 220 33.09 -26.87 46.77
CA THR A 220 32.49 -25.52 46.79
C THR A 220 32.51 -24.86 45.40
N GLY A 221 32.72 -25.63 44.34
CA GLY A 221 32.80 -25.13 42.98
C GLY A 221 31.85 -25.90 42.09
N ASP A 222 31.84 -25.63 40.79
CA ASP A 222 30.93 -26.31 39.86
C ASP A 222 31.41 -27.75 39.63
N ASN A 223 30.80 -28.69 40.34
CA ASN A 223 31.21 -30.08 40.41
C ASN A 223 30.41 -30.95 39.43
N ASN A 224 31.11 -31.83 38.70
CA ASN A 224 30.47 -32.84 37.84
C ASN A 224 30.61 -34.24 38.46
N TYR A 225 29.51 -34.77 38.99
CA TYR A 225 29.40 -36.09 39.60
C TYR A 225 29.17 -37.15 38.51
N ARG A 226 30.22 -37.94 38.23
CA ARG A 226 30.23 -38.93 37.15
C ARG A 226 30.92 -40.23 37.57
N TRP A 227 30.30 -41.35 37.24
CA TRP A 227 30.78 -42.71 37.55
C TRP A 227 31.17 -43.46 36.28
N THR A 228 31.98 -44.53 36.38
CA THR A 228 32.23 -45.38 35.19
C THR A 228 30.97 -46.17 34.82
N ALA A 229 30.84 -46.55 33.55
CA ALA A 229 29.64 -47.22 33.03
C ALA A 229 29.30 -48.55 33.74
N ASP A 230 30.30 -49.21 34.31
CA ASP A 230 30.20 -50.50 35.01
C ASP A 230 30.34 -50.40 36.54
N GLN A 231 30.44 -49.19 37.08
CA GLN A 231 30.54 -48.93 38.52
C GLN A 231 29.16 -49.02 39.17
N SER A 232 29.06 -49.75 40.28
CA SER A 232 27.91 -49.67 41.18
C SER A 232 28.00 -48.38 42.01
N VAL A 233 26.86 -47.73 42.23
CA VAL A 233 26.79 -46.46 42.97
C VAL A 233 25.95 -46.68 44.22
N PHE A 234 26.56 -46.44 45.39
CA PHE A 234 25.89 -46.53 46.67
C PHE A 234 26.48 -45.52 47.67
N GLU A 235 26.06 -44.27 47.56
CA GLU A 235 26.62 -43.16 48.32
C GLU A 235 25.64 -42.00 48.44
N THR A 236 25.93 -41.10 49.38
CA THR A 236 25.24 -39.82 49.47
C THR A 236 26.19 -38.68 49.11
N ILE A 237 25.77 -37.82 48.19
CA ILE A 237 26.48 -36.59 47.81
C ILE A 237 26.28 -35.54 48.91
N TRP A 238 27.38 -35.03 49.44
CA TRP A 238 27.44 -33.76 50.15
C TRP A 238 28.23 -32.78 49.31
N ASP A 239 27.59 -31.66 48.98
CA ASP A 239 28.18 -30.55 48.26
C ASP A 239 27.84 -29.26 49.01
N ALA A 240 28.84 -28.40 49.21
CA ALA A 240 28.69 -27.17 49.99
C ALA A 240 28.34 -25.95 49.13
N GLY A 241 28.35 -26.08 47.80
CA GLY A 241 27.84 -25.10 46.85
C GLY A 241 28.61 -25.07 45.55
N GLY A 242 28.02 -24.46 44.54
CA GLY A 242 28.49 -24.53 43.16
C GLY A 242 27.27 -24.51 42.26
N ILE A 243 27.49 -24.71 40.96
CA ILE A 243 26.46 -25.17 40.04
C ILE A 243 26.87 -26.59 39.61
N ASP A 244 26.18 -27.57 40.15
CA ASP A 244 26.62 -28.96 40.13
C ASP A 244 25.79 -29.79 39.17
N THR A 245 26.40 -30.86 38.65
CA THR A 245 25.78 -31.75 37.67
C THR A 245 25.93 -33.20 38.07
N ILE A 246 24.83 -33.97 38.02
CA ILE A 246 24.88 -35.44 37.95
C ILE A 246 24.92 -35.84 36.48
N ASP A 247 26.05 -36.39 36.03
CA ASP A 247 26.30 -36.77 34.64
C ASP A 247 26.24 -38.29 34.46
N ALA A 248 25.12 -38.77 33.93
CA ALA A 248 24.89 -40.17 33.57
C ALA A 248 25.10 -40.48 32.08
N SER A 249 25.74 -39.59 31.31
CA SER A 249 25.90 -39.73 29.85
C SER A 249 26.60 -40.99 29.38
N ASN A 250 27.38 -41.63 30.25
CA ASN A 250 28.08 -42.88 29.96
C ASN A 250 27.41 -44.13 30.54
N GLN A 251 26.25 -44.00 31.18
CA GLN A 251 25.57 -45.14 31.80
C GLN A 251 24.97 -46.05 30.72
N ALA A 252 25.13 -47.36 30.92
CA ALA A 252 24.75 -48.36 29.92
C ALA A 252 23.24 -48.69 29.90
N ALA A 253 22.47 -48.16 30.85
CA ALA A 253 21.05 -48.40 31.01
C ALA A 253 20.35 -47.10 31.40
N ALA A 254 19.03 -47.08 31.20
CA ALA A 254 18.18 -45.98 31.62
C ALA A 254 18.34 -45.66 33.13
N VAL A 255 18.40 -44.38 33.43
CA VAL A 255 18.56 -43.81 34.77
C VAL A 255 17.29 -43.06 35.21
N ARG A 256 17.13 -42.95 36.52
CA ARG A 256 16.19 -42.03 37.15
C ARG A 256 17.01 -41.10 38.04
N ILE A 257 17.19 -39.85 37.64
CA ILE A 257 17.93 -38.85 38.44
C ILE A 257 16.90 -37.97 39.14
N ASP A 258 17.01 -37.86 40.46
CA ASP A 258 16.18 -37.03 41.30
C ASP A 258 17.07 -36.04 42.06
N LEU A 259 17.00 -34.77 41.68
CA LEU A 259 17.84 -33.68 42.21
C LEU A 259 17.36 -33.17 43.57
N ASN A 260 16.27 -33.72 44.13
CA ASN A 260 15.76 -33.30 45.42
C ASN A 260 16.59 -33.88 46.57
N GLU A 261 16.95 -33.02 47.52
CA GLU A 261 17.63 -33.47 48.74
C GLU A 261 16.80 -34.54 49.49
N GLY A 262 17.48 -35.55 50.00
CA GLY A 262 16.87 -36.69 50.66
C GLY A 262 16.17 -37.71 49.74
N GLN A 263 16.12 -37.46 48.43
CA GLN A 263 15.67 -38.45 47.45
C GLN A 263 16.83 -39.32 46.95
N PHE A 264 16.48 -40.40 46.27
CA PHE A 264 17.43 -41.34 45.71
C PHE A 264 17.28 -41.42 44.19
N SER A 265 18.42 -41.53 43.52
CA SER A 265 18.55 -41.73 42.09
C SER A 265 18.89 -43.18 41.77
N LYS A 266 18.33 -43.67 40.66
CA LYS A 266 18.64 -44.97 40.06
C LYS A 266 19.74 -44.81 39.02
N ILE A 267 20.97 -45.19 39.37
CA ILE A 267 22.16 -45.01 38.53
C ILE A 267 23.21 -46.10 38.82
N GLY A 268 24.10 -46.34 37.86
CA GLY A 268 25.17 -47.31 38.01
C GLY A 268 24.73 -48.75 37.78
N LYS A 269 25.73 -49.63 37.81
CA LYS A 269 25.55 -51.08 37.65
C LYS A 269 24.78 -51.66 38.83
N ALA A 270 23.69 -52.37 38.53
CA ALA A 270 22.92 -53.05 39.55
C ALA A 270 23.71 -54.14 40.29
N PHE A 271 23.47 -54.22 41.59
CA PHE A 271 23.98 -55.22 42.52
C PHE A 271 22.81 -55.85 43.28
N LEU A 272 23.04 -56.86 44.11
CA LEU A 272 21.96 -57.62 44.75
C LEU A 272 21.69 -57.11 46.16
N ASN A 273 20.42 -56.90 46.50
CA ASN A 273 19.97 -57.00 47.90
C ASN A 273 20.03 -58.48 48.28
N LEU A 274 20.86 -58.84 49.27
CA LEU A 274 21.10 -60.23 49.65
C LEU A 274 19.93 -60.85 50.43
N ASN A 275 19.06 -60.03 51.02
CA ASN A 275 17.88 -60.49 51.74
C ASN A 275 16.75 -60.88 50.77
N THR A 276 16.50 -60.06 49.74
CA THR A 276 15.42 -60.28 48.76
C THR A 276 15.88 -60.95 47.47
N GLN A 277 17.18 -60.94 47.17
CA GLN A 277 17.80 -61.35 45.90
C GLN A 277 17.37 -60.49 44.70
N GLU A 278 16.84 -59.29 44.95
CA GLU A 278 16.45 -58.35 43.91
C GLU A 278 17.63 -57.49 43.46
N ALA A 279 17.63 -57.11 42.18
CA ALA A 279 18.60 -56.17 41.64
C ALA A 279 18.31 -54.75 42.17
N PHE A 280 19.34 -54.07 42.62
CA PHE A 280 19.30 -52.76 43.24
C PHE A 280 20.36 -51.84 42.62
N ASN A 281 19.97 -50.62 42.30
CA ASN A 281 20.84 -49.53 41.85
C ASN A 281 20.25 -48.16 42.20
N GLU A 282 19.41 -48.09 43.22
CA GLU A 282 18.79 -46.85 43.71
C GLU A 282 19.54 -46.36 44.96
N GLY A 283 20.87 -46.36 44.85
CA GLY A 283 21.80 -46.15 45.97
C GLY A 283 22.39 -44.75 46.05
N LEU A 284 22.22 -43.91 45.04
CA LEU A 284 22.72 -42.53 45.05
C LEU A 284 21.71 -41.61 45.73
N ALA A 285 22.09 -40.93 46.81
CA ALA A 285 21.27 -39.90 47.46
C ALA A 285 21.93 -38.53 47.44
N ILE A 286 21.14 -37.47 47.63
CA ILE A 286 21.63 -36.12 47.89
C ILE A 286 21.38 -35.80 49.36
N ALA A 287 22.42 -35.38 50.09
CA ALA A 287 22.30 -35.05 51.51
C ALA A 287 21.36 -33.85 51.74
N TYR A 288 20.66 -33.84 52.88
CA TYR A 288 19.89 -32.66 53.29
C TYR A 288 20.78 -31.42 53.39
N GLY A 289 20.38 -30.33 52.73
CA GLY A 289 21.13 -29.08 52.66
C GLY A 289 22.09 -28.97 51.48
N ALA A 290 22.42 -30.06 50.79
CA ALA A 290 23.17 -30.00 49.52
C ALA A 290 22.25 -29.51 48.38
N LYS A 291 22.84 -28.86 47.39
CA LYS A 291 22.15 -28.32 46.21
C LYS A 291 22.85 -28.88 44.97
N ILE A 292 22.06 -29.43 44.05
CA ILE A 292 22.52 -29.96 42.77
C ILE A 292 21.55 -29.44 41.72
N GLU A 293 22.08 -28.73 40.73
CA GLU A 293 21.28 -27.95 39.80
C GLU A 293 21.01 -28.73 38.51
N ASN A 294 21.88 -29.62 38.05
CA ASN A 294 21.79 -30.15 36.69
C ASN A 294 21.80 -31.69 36.64
N ALA A 295 21.13 -32.24 35.64
CA ALA A 295 21.12 -33.66 35.35
C ALA A 295 21.34 -33.91 33.85
N VAL A 296 22.28 -34.80 33.54
CA VAL A 296 22.45 -35.36 32.20
C VAL A 296 22.11 -36.85 32.26
N GLY A 297 21.16 -37.28 31.44
CA GLY A 297 20.75 -38.67 31.25
C GLY A 297 21.80 -39.52 30.54
N SER A 298 21.44 -40.77 30.29
CA SER A 298 22.13 -41.75 29.45
C SER A 298 21.74 -41.57 27.98
N VAL A 299 21.84 -42.60 27.14
CA VAL A 299 21.34 -42.58 25.74
C VAL A 299 20.09 -43.45 25.58
N ASN A 300 19.35 -43.65 26.67
CA ASN A 300 18.17 -44.51 26.76
C ASN A 300 17.02 -43.70 27.37
N ASP A 301 15.81 -44.25 27.38
CA ASP A 301 14.62 -43.60 27.95
C ASP A 301 14.76 -43.33 29.47
N ASP A 302 15.16 -42.11 29.82
CA ASP A 302 15.50 -41.67 31.16
C ASP A 302 14.37 -40.89 31.85
N THR A 303 14.50 -40.72 33.15
CA THR A 303 13.63 -39.83 33.93
C THR A 303 14.48 -38.87 34.75
N LEU A 304 14.40 -37.58 34.43
CA LEU A 304 15.14 -36.50 35.09
C LEU A 304 14.14 -35.65 35.88
N ILE A 305 14.36 -35.54 37.18
CA ILE A 305 13.50 -34.81 38.12
C ILE A 305 14.36 -33.75 38.78
N GLY A 306 14.08 -32.49 38.45
CA GLY A 306 14.66 -31.31 39.05
C GLY A 306 14.13 -31.04 40.44
N ASN A 307 14.43 -29.86 40.96
CA ASN A 307 14.12 -29.44 42.31
C ASN A 307 13.51 -28.02 42.31
N ALA A 308 13.80 -27.21 43.32
CA ALA A 308 13.25 -25.85 43.44
C ALA A 308 14.27 -24.77 43.00
N LEU A 309 15.35 -25.18 42.34
CA LEU A 309 16.38 -24.33 41.76
C LEU A 309 16.21 -24.33 40.24
N SER A 310 16.79 -23.34 39.57
CA SER A 310 16.97 -23.39 38.12
C SER A 310 17.83 -24.57 37.70
N ASN A 311 17.24 -25.52 36.99
CA ASN A 311 17.88 -26.76 36.57
C ASN A 311 18.16 -26.79 35.07
N ILE A 312 19.23 -27.48 34.68
CA ILE A 312 19.44 -27.92 33.29
C ILE A 312 19.24 -29.43 33.23
N LEU A 313 18.19 -29.86 32.52
CA LEU A 313 17.82 -31.25 32.32
C LEU A 313 18.07 -31.65 30.87
N ASN A 314 18.98 -32.61 30.66
CA ASN A 314 19.35 -33.09 29.33
C ASN A 314 19.30 -34.61 29.29
N GLY A 315 18.25 -35.17 28.68
CA GLY A 315 18.10 -36.61 28.51
C GLY A 315 19.12 -37.26 27.56
N LEU A 316 19.72 -36.45 26.66
CA LEU A 316 20.38 -36.92 25.44
C LEU A 316 19.40 -37.72 24.57
N ALA A 317 19.90 -38.71 23.82
CA ALA A 317 19.05 -39.57 23.03
C ALA A 317 18.22 -40.48 23.94
N GLY A 318 16.98 -40.75 23.55
CA GLY A 318 16.06 -41.55 24.36
C GLY A 318 14.66 -41.00 24.19
N ASN A 319 13.65 -41.65 24.73
CA ASN A 319 12.36 -41.01 24.96
C ASN A 319 12.31 -40.59 26.42
N ASP A 320 12.76 -39.37 26.69
CA ASP A 320 13.04 -38.95 28.06
C ASP A 320 11.85 -38.27 28.72
N THR A 321 11.77 -38.40 30.04
CA THR A 321 10.82 -37.66 30.87
C THR A 321 11.57 -36.66 31.72
N MET A 322 11.34 -35.37 31.49
CA MET A 322 11.96 -34.28 32.24
C MET A 322 10.89 -33.53 33.05
N ILE A 323 11.13 -33.39 34.35
CA ILE A 323 10.25 -32.71 35.30
C ILE A 323 11.11 -31.68 36.03
N GLY A 324 11.01 -30.40 35.70
CA GLY A 324 11.90 -29.35 36.26
C GLY A 324 11.56 -29.02 37.70
N GLY A 325 10.35 -28.55 37.94
CA GLY A 325 9.80 -28.39 39.27
C GLY A 325 9.47 -26.94 39.58
N ALA A 326 10.36 -26.24 40.28
CA ALA A 326 10.23 -24.81 40.49
C ALA A 326 11.57 -24.12 40.18
N GLY A 327 11.53 -22.94 39.59
CA GLY A 327 12.72 -22.20 39.18
C GLY A 327 12.81 -22.12 37.66
N ASP A 328 13.66 -21.24 37.14
CA ASP A 328 13.79 -21.08 35.69
C ASP A 328 14.58 -22.26 35.12
N ASP A 329 13.88 -23.25 34.55
CA ASP A 329 14.45 -24.51 34.10
C ASP A 329 14.78 -24.52 32.59
N ILE A 330 15.80 -25.27 32.22
CA ILE A 330 16.23 -25.48 30.84
C ILE A 330 16.15 -26.97 30.49
N TYR A 331 15.36 -27.27 29.47
CA TYR A 331 15.15 -28.60 28.94
C TYR A 331 15.86 -28.77 27.60
N VAL A 332 16.71 -29.77 27.47
CA VAL A 332 17.33 -30.12 26.18
C VAL A 332 16.53 -31.26 25.55
N VAL A 333 15.92 -30.98 24.40
CA VAL A 333 15.10 -31.93 23.63
C VAL A 333 15.82 -32.31 22.36
N ASP A 334 16.15 -33.58 22.20
CA ASP A 334 16.76 -34.10 20.97
C ASP A 334 15.96 -35.22 20.30
N ASN A 335 14.89 -35.67 20.95
CA ASN A 335 13.92 -36.59 20.40
C ASN A 335 12.51 -36.01 20.50
N ALA A 336 11.73 -36.12 19.42
CA ALA A 336 10.35 -35.64 19.39
C ALA A 336 9.41 -36.40 20.35
N ALA A 337 9.85 -37.53 20.89
CA ALA A 337 9.14 -38.30 21.90
C ALA A 337 9.48 -37.90 23.35
N ASP A 338 10.41 -36.97 23.56
CA ASP A 338 10.71 -36.43 24.89
C ASP A 338 9.49 -35.71 25.46
N THR A 339 9.28 -35.88 26.76
CA THR A 339 8.16 -35.29 27.48
C THR A 339 8.67 -34.38 28.58
N ILE A 340 8.17 -33.14 28.58
CA ILE A 340 8.44 -32.16 29.63
C ILE A 340 7.17 -32.01 30.45
N THR A 341 7.31 -32.04 31.77
CA THR A 341 6.25 -31.67 32.70
C THR A 341 6.70 -30.45 33.49
N GLU A 342 6.09 -29.30 33.17
CA GLU A 342 6.18 -28.13 34.03
C GLU A 342 4.88 -27.87 34.79
N ALA A 343 4.97 -27.83 36.11
CA ALA A 343 3.83 -27.72 37.01
C ALA A 343 3.62 -26.30 37.54
N SER A 344 4.68 -25.49 37.58
CA SER A 344 4.55 -24.10 38.00
C SER A 344 3.79 -23.31 36.94
N ALA A 345 2.87 -22.45 37.37
CA ALA A 345 2.20 -21.49 36.48
C ALA A 345 2.55 -20.06 36.88
N SER A 346 3.69 -19.88 37.56
CA SER A 346 4.14 -18.58 38.04
C SER A 346 4.63 -17.76 36.85
N PRO A 347 4.08 -16.56 36.58
CA PRO A 347 4.52 -15.74 35.45
C PRO A 347 5.91 -15.11 35.65
N THR A 348 6.53 -15.31 36.81
CA THR A 348 7.92 -14.86 37.08
C THR A 348 8.95 -15.94 36.83
N GLU A 349 8.49 -17.15 36.61
CA GLU A 349 9.30 -18.33 36.31
C GLU A 349 9.30 -18.47 34.81
N ILE A 350 10.50 -18.60 34.23
CA ILE A 350 10.69 -18.56 32.79
C ILE A 350 11.44 -19.81 32.35
N ASP A 351 10.67 -20.75 31.83
CA ASP A 351 11.17 -22.06 31.44
C ASP A 351 11.50 -22.09 29.96
N SER A 352 12.62 -22.77 29.64
CA SER A 352 13.23 -22.72 28.33
C SER A 352 13.48 -24.11 27.76
N VAL A 353 13.13 -24.30 26.49
CA VAL A 353 13.43 -25.52 25.74
C VAL A 353 14.51 -25.23 24.69
N LEU A 354 15.57 -26.03 24.69
CA LEU A 354 16.58 -26.09 23.64
C LEU A 354 16.30 -27.33 22.79
N SER A 355 15.81 -27.16 21.56
CA SER A 355 15.39 -28.30 20.73
C SER A 355 16.21 -28.48 19.47
N SER A 356 16.72 -29.69 19.23
CA SER A 356 17.37 -30.06 17.95
C SER A 356 16.42 -30.75 16.95
N VAL A 357 15.15 -30.84 17.30
CA VAL A 357 14.05 -31.41 16.50
C VAL A 357 12.91 -30.40 16.39
N SER A 358 11.91 -30.68 15.55
CA SER A 358 10.70 -29.84 15.56
C SER A 358 9.95 -30.02 16.87
N TYR A 359 9.53 -28.94 17.50
CA TYR A 359 8.96 -28.98 18.85
C TYR A 359 7.82 -27.99 19.06
N SER A 360 6.87 -28.40 19.91
CA SER A 360 5.73 -27.59 20.33
C SER A 360 5.76 -27.45 21.85
N LEU A 361 5.79 -26.22 22.36
CA LEU A 361 5.81 -25.96 23.80
C LEU A 361 4.56 -26.56 24.47
N GLY A 362 4.80 -27.34 25.53
CA GLY A 362 3.77 -27.75 26.49
C GLY A 362 3.26 -26.59 27.33
N THR A 363 2.38 -26.86 28.30
CA THR A 363 1.88 -25.83 29.22
C THR A 363 3.00 -25.27 30.10
N ASN A 364 2.91 -23.97 30.44
CA ASN A 364 3.85 -23.29 31.34
C ASN A 364 5.31 -23.29 30.86
N LEU A 365 5.53 -23.32 29.54
CA LEU A 365 6.84 -23.11 28.95
C LEU A 365 6.79 -21.84 28.13
N GLU A 366 7.75 -20.94 28.33
CA GLU A 366 7.74 -19.59 27.74
C GLU A 366 8.69 -19.50 26.54
N ASN A 367 9.87 -20.11 26.64
CA ASN A 367 10.92 -19.95 25.64
C ASN A 367 11.20 -21.25 24.87
N LEU A 368 11.36 -21.15 23.55
CA LEU A 368 11.83 -22.24 22.69
C LEU A 368 12.96 -21.74 21.81
N THR A 369 14.11 -22.39 21.85
CA THR A 369 15.24 -22.13 20.95
C THR A 369 15.56 -23.38 20.16
N LEU A 370 15.49 -23.28 18.84
CA LEU A 370 15.93 -24.32 17.93
C LEU A 370 17.45 -24.28 17.82
N ILE A 371 18.09 -25.44 17.94
CA ILE A 371 19.55 -25.59 17.81
C ILE A 371 19.90 -26.42 16.58
N GLY A 372 21.15 -26.27 16.10
CA GLY A 372 21.62 -26.92 14.88
C GLY A 372 21.35 -26.11 13.62
N ALA A 373 21.26 -26.78 12.48
CA ALA A 373 21.11 -26.15 11.15
C ALA A 373 20.07 -26.88 10.28
N ALA A 374 19.25 -27.74 10.88
CA ALA A 374 18.18 -28.43 10.16
C ALA A 374 16.97 -27.50 10.01
N SER A 375 16.25 -27.62 8.90
CA SER A 375 14.94 -27.00 8.70
C SER A 375 13.89 -27.70 9.57
N ILE A 376 13.74 -27.21 10.80
CA ILE A 376 12.79 -27.71 11.81
C ILE A 376 11.80 -26.61 12.19
N SER A 377 10.65 -26.99 12.71
CA SER A 377 9.56 -26.08 13.08
C SER A 377 9.44 -25.93 14.59
N ALA A 378 8.99 -24.76 15.03
CA ALA A 378 8.71 -24.46 16.42
C ALA A 378 7.31 -23.88 16.57
N SER A 379 6.55 -24.38 17.55
CA SER A 379 5.30 -23.75 17.94
C SER A 379 5.24 -23.48 19.44
N GLY A 380 4.66 -22.35 19.82
CA GLY A 380 4.38 -22.00 21.21
C GLY A 380 3.06 -22.60 21.70
N ASN A 381 2.50 -21.99 22.74
CA ASN A 381 1.31 -22.41 23.45
C ASN A 381 0.30 -21.23 23.58
N GLY A 382 -0.32 -21.06 24.75
CA GLY A 382 -1.28 -19.98 25.01
C GLY A 382 -0.70 -18.78 25.77
N LEU A 383 0.61 -18.79 26.04
CA LEU A 383 1.34 -17.76 26.78
C LEU A 383 1.98 -16.77 25.82
N ASN A 384 2.66 -15.76 26.36
CA ASN A 384 3.51 -14.87 25.57
C ASN A 384 4.86 -15.54 25.36
N ASN A 385 5.01 -16.28 24.28
CA ASN A 385 6.19 -17.09 24.00
C ASN A 385 7.30 -16.30 23.31
N ARG A 386 8.55 -16.68 23.60
CA ARG A 386 9.72 -16.26 22.82
C ARG A 386 10.29 -17.46 22.08
N ILE A 387 10.16 -17.46 20.76
CA ILE A 387 10.60 -18.54 19.89
C ILE A 387 11.77 -18.05 19.04
N THR A 388 12.91 -18.72 19.14
CA THR A 388 14.12 -18.45 18.36
C THR A 388 14.42 -19.65 17.44
N GLY A 389 14.40 -19.42 16.14
CA GLY A 389 14.80 -20.35 15.11
C GLY A 389 16.31 -20.55 15.05
N ASN A 390 16.74 -21.36 14.09
CA ASN A 390 18.12 -21.72 13.85
C ASN A 390 18.58 -21.24 12.47
N ALA A 391 19.62 -21.85 11.88
CA ALA A 391 20.16 -21.43 10.59
C ALA A 391 19.50 -22.10 9.37
N GLY A 392 18.47 -22.92 9.56
CA GLY A 392 17.71 -23.55 8.48
C GLY A 392 16.35 -22.90 8.33
N ALA A 393 15.70 -23.10 7.18
CA ALA A 393 14.33 -22.63 6.95
C ALA A 393 13.35 -23.21 7.99
N ASN A 394 12.90 -22.37 8.91
CA ASN A 394 12.03 -22.70 10.02
C ASN A 394 10.59 -22.31 9.74
N SER A 395 9.66 -22.97 10.42
CA SER A 395 8.28 -22.48 10.55
C SER A 395 8.01 -22.21 12.02
N LEU A 396 7.75 -20.94 12.34
CA LEU A 396 7.63 -20.42 13.69
C LEU A 396 6.19 -19.91 13.91
N SER A 397 5.51 -20.43 14.93
CA SER A 397 4.18 -19.99 15.32
C SER A 397 4.12 -19.80 16.83
N GLY A 398 3.75 -18.62 17.31
CA GLY A 398 3.62 -18.34 18.75
C GLY A 398 2.50 -19.13 19.42
N GLY A 399 1.50 -19.55 18.63
CA GLY A 399 0.21 -19.93 19.19
C GLY A 399 -0.58 -18.68 19.51
N SER A 400 -1.47 -18.75 20.49
CA SER A 400 -2.17 -17.56 20.96
C SER A 400 -1.34 -16.86 22.01
N GLY A 401 -1.22 -15.55 21.96
CA GLY A 401 -0.40 -14.84 22.94
C GLY A 401 0.00 -13.50 22.39
N ILE A 402 0.91 -12.80 23.07
CA ILE A 402 1.71 -11.74 22.46
C ILE A 402 3.12 -12.32 22.34
N ASP A 403 3.46 -12.78 21.16
CA ASP A 403 4.63 -13.63 20.95
C ASP A 403 5.80 -12.87 20.32
N THR A 404 7.02 -13.37 20.54
CA THR A 404 8.23 -12.90 19.86
C THR A 404 8.83 -14.04 19.05
N LEU A 405 8.81 -13.90 17.73
CA LEU A 405 9.34 -14.87 16.77
C LEU A 405 10.64 -14.33 16.16
N ILE A 406 11.73 -15.09 16.25
CA ILE A 406 13.04 -14.72 15.70
C ILE A 406 13.48 -15.85 14.78
N GLY A 407 13.57 -15.62 13.47
CA GLY A 407 13.91 -16.64 12.47
C GLY A 407 15.37 -17.06 12.53
N GLY A 408 16.26 -16.11 12.27
CA GLY A 408 17.69 -16.33 12.36
C GLY A 408 18.35 -16.19 11.00
N THR A 409 18.70 -17.30 10.35
CA THR A 409 19.06 -17.28 8.93
C THR A 409 18.34 -18.40 8.22
N GLY A 410 17.96 -18.19 6.97
CA GLY A 410 17.23 -19.18 6.18
C GLY A 410 15.84 -18.66 5.84
N ASN A 411 15.18 -19.27 4.87
CA ASN A 411 13.87 -18.78 4.43
C ASN A 411 12.79 -19.24 5.43
N ASP A 412 12.44 -18.37 6.35
CA ASP A 412 11.57 -18.66 7.48
C ASP A 412 10.10 -18.31 7.18
N ILE A 413 9.21 -19.06 7.82
CA ILE A 413 7.77 -18.83 7.80
C ILE A 413 7.31 -18.48 9.20
N TYR A 414 6.72 -17.29 9.34
CA TYR A 414 6.14 -16.79 10.58
C TYR A 414 4.62 -16.86 10.52
N VAL A 415 3.99 -17.46 11.53
CA VAL A 415 2.53 -17.47 11.65
C VAL A 415 2.13 -16.50 12.75
N VAL A 416 1.36 -15.49 12.37
CA VAL A 416 0.87 -14.42 13.25
C VAL A 416 -0.63 -14.55 13.41
N ASP A 417 -1.09 -14.60 14.67
CA ASP A 417 -2.52 -14.62 14.99
C ASP A 417 -2.95 -13.46 15.91
N ASN A 418 -1.99 -12.71 16.46
CA ASN A 418 -2.24 -11.56 17.32
C ASN A 418 -1.50 -10.33 16.80
N SER A 419 -2.20 -9.18 16.77
CA SER A 419 -1.60 -7.89 16.40
C SER A 419 -0.47 -7.41 17.33
N GLY A 420 -0.33 -8.03 18.50
CA GLY A 420 0.75 -7.76 19.44
C GLY A 420 2.04 -8.53 19.14
N ASP A 421 2.00 -9.56 18.27
CA ASP A 421 3.17 -10.38 17.96
C ASP A 421 4.29 -9.53 17.37
N VAL A 422 5.52 -9.97 17.61
CA VAL A 422 6.75 -9.31 17.15
C VAL A 422 7.57 -10.32 16.37
N ILE A 423 7.81 -10.03 15.10
CA ILE A 423 8.80 -10.75 14.29
C ILE A 423 10.09 -9.96 14.28
N SER A 424 11.21 -10.65 14.49
CA SER A 424 12.55 -10.08 14.42
C SER A 424 13.40 -10.89 13.45
N GLU A 425 13.58 -10.33 12.25
CA GLU A 425 14.49 -10.87 11.24
C GLU A 425 15.70 -9.95 11.06
N ALA A 426 16.90 -10.50 11.27
CA ALA A 426 18.16 -9.77 11.32
C ALA A 426 19.05 -10.03 10.10
N SER A 427 18.79 -11.10 9.34
CA SER A 427 19.50 -11.36 8.10
C SER A 427 19.19 -10.28 7.07
N THR A 428 20.20 -9.91 6.28
CA THR A 428 20.06 -8.97 5.17
C THR A 428 20.47 -9.61 3.85
N LEU A 429 20.48 -10.95 3.79
CA LEU A 429 20.87 -11.70 2.61
C LEU A 429 19.72 -11.68 1.61
N ALA A 430 19.89 -11.04 0.45
CA ALA A 430 18.82 -10.95 -0.55
C ALA A 430 18.38 -12.30 -1.17
N SER A 431 19.09 -13.40 -0.91
CA SER A 431 18.65 -14.76 -1.30
C SER A 431 17.72 -15.41 -0.28
N GLU A 432 17.68 -14.85 0.92
CA GLU A 432 16.78 -15.22 2.00
C GLU A 432 15.46 -14.52 1.75
N ILE A 433 14.37 -15.29 1.80
CA ILE A 433 13.04 -14.81 1.50
C ILE A 433 12.13 -15.31 2.59
N ASP A 434 11.72 -14.40 3.45
CA ASP A 434 10.95 -14.67 4.64
C ASP A 434 9.47 -14.35 4.42
N THR A 435 8.61 -15.21 4.98
CA THR A 435 7.17 -15.16 4.72
C THR A 435 6.38 -15.05 6.00
N VAL A 436 5.51 -14.06 6.08
CA VAL A 436 4.53 -13.91 7.14
C VAL A 436 3.17 -14.41 6.68
N LEU A 437 2.59 -15.36 7.41
CA LEU A 437 1.22 -15.81 7.28
C LEU A 437 0.40 -15.19 8.42
N SER A 438 -0.45 -14.22 8.11
CA SER A 438 -1.13 -13.41 9.15
C SER A 438 -2.64 -13.61 9.14
N ALA A 439 -3.22 -13.95 10.30
CA ALA A 439 -4.68 -13.95 10.51
C ALA A 439 -5.23 -12.59 11.00
N VAL A 440 -4.37 -11.57 11.09
CA VAL A 440 -4.70 -10.18 11.48
C VAL A 440 -4.12 -9.19 10.46
N SER A 441 -4.55 -7.92 10.50
CA SER A 441 -3.87 -6.88 9.71
C SER A 441 -2.40 -6.78 10.14
N TRP A 442 -1.49 -6.73 9.17
CA TRP A 442 -0.06 -6.84 9.45
C TRP A 442 0.78 -5.87 8.62
N THR A 443 1.87 -5.40 9.22
CA THR A 443 2.89 -4.59 8.57
C THR A 443 4.22 -5.33 8.65
N LEU A 444 4.84 -5.60 7.51
CA LEU A 444 6.13 -6.26 7.45
C LEU A 444 7.20 -5.37 8.12
N GLY A 445 7.93 -5.96 9.07
CA GLY A 445 9.16 -5.40 9.62
C GLY A 445 10.30 -5.40 8.60
N ALA A 446 11.48 -4.95 9.00
CA ALA A 446 12.66 -5.00 8.13
C ALA A 446 13.02 -6.45 7.74
N ASN A 447 13.58 -6.63 6.54
CA ASN A 447 14.06 -7.94 6.02
C ASN A 447 12.98 -9.02 5.92
N LEU A 448 11.71 -8.63 5.79
CA LEU A 448 10.62 -9.56 5.47
C LEU A 448 10.10 -9.22 4.08
N GLU A 449 9.99 -10.21 3.20
CA GLU A 449 9.64 -9.98 1.81
C GLU A 449 8.18 -10.30 1.52
N ASN A 450 7.65 -11.39 2.09
CA ASN A 450 6.32 -11.88 1.72
C ASN A 450 5.31 -11.76 2.87
N LEU A 451 4.09 -11.36 2.53
CA LEU A 451 2.93 -11.37 3.41
C LEU A 451 1.78 -12.10 2.74
N THR A 452 1.15 -13.04 3.44
CA THR A 452 -0.11 -13.65 3.03
C THR A 452 -1.14 -13.50 4.14
N LEU A 453 -2.26 -12.87 3.83
CA LEU A 453 -3.39 -12.69 4.74
C LEU A 453 -4.25 -13.97 4.74
N LEU A 454 -4.61 -14.44 5.93
CA LEU A 454 -5.36 -15.66 6.14
C LEU A 454 -6.81 -15.37 6.55
N GLY A 455 -7.66 -16.37 6.43
CA GLY A 455 -9.03 -16.32 6.93
C GLY A 455 -10.00 -15.57 6.02
N SER A 456 -11.04 -14.99 6.62
CA SER A 456 -12.15 -14.30 5.91
C SER A 456 -12.52 -12.96 6.57
N ALA A 457 -11.70 -12.49 7.50
CA ALA A 457 -11.87 -11.18 8.09
C ALA A 457 -11.34 -10.11 7.12
N VAL A 458 -11.96 -8.93 7.15
CA VAL A 458 -11.45 -7.72 6.48
C VAL A 458 -10.18 -7.28 7.21
N ILE A 459 -9.01 -7.64 6.68
CA ILE A 459 -7.69 -7.34 7.23
C ILE A 459 -6.79 -6.78 6.14
N ASN A 460 -5.79 -6.00 6.52
CA ASN A 460 -4.97 -5.23 5.58
C ASN A 460 -3.50 -5.64 5.66
N GLY A 461 -2.79 -5.51 4.53
CA GLY A 461 -1.38 -5.83 4.41
C GLY A 461 -0.56 -4.58 4.08
N VAL A 462 0.51 -4.36 4.83
CA VAL A 462 1.48 -3.30 4.54
C VAL A 462 2.87 -3.92 4.43
N GLY A 463 3.59 -3.61 3.36
CA GLY A 463 4.97 -4.02 3.13
C GLY A 463 5.97 -3.16 3.91
N ASN A 464 7.19 -3.09 3.37
CA ASN A 464 8.30 -2.29 3.85
C ASN A 464 9.01 -1.64 2.65
N THR A 465 10.29 -1.26 2.76
CA THR A 465 10.98 -0.60 1.64
C THR A 465 11.65 -1.56 0.64
N LEU A 466 11.39 -2.86 0.75
CA LEU A 466 11.93 -3.92 -0.11
C LEU A 466 10.95 -4.23 -1.24
N ASN A 467 11.32 -5.13 -2.14
CA ASN A 467 10.37 -5.68 -3.11
C ASN A 467 9.54 -6.75 -2.41
N ASN A 468 8.32 -6.40 -2.02
CA ASN A 468 7.42 -7.26 -1.28
C ASN A 468 6.42 -8.01 -2.18
N SER A 469 5.99 -9.19 -1.73
CA SER A 469 4.86 -9.93 -2.29
C SER A 469 3.74 -9.99 -1.27
N LEU A 470 2.67 -9.22 -1.49
CA LEU A 470 1.50 -9.13 -0.60
C LEU A 470 0.33 -9.88 -1.25
N ILE A 471 -0.16 -10.90 -0.57
CA ILE A 471 -1.31 -11.70 -0.99
C ILE A 471 -2.45 -11.50 0.03
N GLY A 472 -3.57 -10.99 -0.45
CA GLY A 472 -4.81 -10.81 0.28
C GLY A 472 -5.59 -12.11 0.51
N ASN A 473 -6.65 -12.02 1.30
CA ASN A 473 -7.64 -13.07 1.50
C ASN A 473 -8.90 -12.78 0.66
N ALA A 474 -9.96 -13.57 0.82
CA ALA A 474 -11.18 -13.42 0.01
C ALA A 474 -12.14 -12.30 0.51
N ALA A 475 -11.64 -11.33 1.25
CA ALA A 475 -12.40 -10.19 1.76
C ALA A 475 -11.75 -8.89 1.26
N ASP A 476 -12.48 -7.78 1.30
CA ASP A 476 -11.99 -6.46 0.90
C ASP A 476 -10.73 -6.07 1.70
N ASN A 477 -9.56 -6.10 1.08
CA ASN A 477 -8.26 -5.82 1.67
C ASN A 477 -7.69 -4.50 1.16
N VAL A 478 -6.94 -3.81 2.02
CA VAL A 478 -6.03 -2.73 1.59
C VAL A 478 -4.61 -3.28 1.58
N LEU A 479 -3.97 -3.29 0.41
CA LEU A 479 -2.59 -3.72 0.21
C LEU A 479 -1.72 -2.53 -0.16
N ASN A 480 -0.69 -2.27 0.65
CA ASN A 480 0.25 -1.17 0.44
C ASN A 480 1.69 -1.70 0.55
N GLY A 481 2.37 -1.84 -0.58
CA GLY A 481 3.77 -2.29 -0.61
C GLY A 481 4.72 -1.32 0.11
N LEU A 482 4.37 -0.02 0.17
CA LEU A 482 5.29 1.09 0.38
C LEU A 482 6.30 1.15 -0.78
N GLY A 483 7.52 1.62 -0.55
CA GLY A 483 8.49 1.73 -1.63
C GLY A 483 9.09 0.39 -1.99
N GLY A 484 9.14 0.03 -3.26
CA GLY A 484 9.67 -1.27 -3.67
C GLY A 484 9.32 -1.50 -5.12
N ALA A 485 9.64 -2.65 -5.69
CA ALA A 485 8.94 -3.13 -6.87
C ALA A 485 8.04 -4.28 -6.40
N ASP A 486 6.82 -3.93 -6.00
CA ASP A 486 5.98 -4.83 -5.21
C ASP A 486 5.00 -5.62 -6.07
N ILE A 487 4.62 -6.81 -5.60
CA ILE A 487 3.53 -7.60 -6.17
C ILE A 487 2.38 -7.56 -5.16
N LEU A 488 1.25 -7.00 -5.58
CA LEU A 488 0.04 -6.88 -4.78
C LEU A 488 -1.06 -7.73 -5.42
N ASP A 489 -1.47 -8.81 -4.76
CA ASP A 489 -2.52 -9.73 -5.19
C ASP A 489 -3.63 -9.73 -4.14
N GLY A 490 -4.73 -9.04 -4.39
CA GLY A 490 -5.86 -8.89 -3.46
C GLY A 490 -6.67 -10.18 -3.30
N GLY A 491 -6.70 -11.02 -4.32
CA GLY A 491 -7.44 -12.27 -4.33
C GLY A 491 -8.88 -12.09 -4.79
N ALA A 492 -9.82 -12.05 -3.86
CA ALA A 492 -11.23 -11.84 -4.16
C ALA A 492 -11.81 -10.87 -3.13
N GLY A 493 -12.79 -10.06 -3.52
CA GLY A 493 -13.25 -8.96 -2.68
C GLY A 493 -13.19 -7.67 -3.47
N SER A 494 -13.56 -6.55 -2.85
CA SER A 494 -13.31 -5.21 -3.41
C SER A 494 -12.06 -4.64 -2.75
N ASP A 495 -10.92 -4.87 -3.38
CA ASP A 495 -9.60 -4.60 -2.83
C ASP A 495 -9.11 -3.18 -3.18
N VAL A 496 -8.23 -2.64 -2.36
CA VAL A 496 -7.58 -1.35 -2.60
C VAL A 496 -6.07 -1.50 -2.56
N TYR A 497 -5.44 -1.09 -3.65
CA TYR A 497 -4.01 -1.15 -3.87
C TYR A 497 -3.39 0.24 -3.77
N VAL A 498 -2.33 0.38 -2.98
CA VAL A 498 -1.53 1.60 -2.94
C VAL A 498 -0.29 1.41 -3.80
N VAL A 499 -0.15 2.23 -4.84
CA VAL A 499 0.96 2.19 -5.80
C VAL A 499 1.80 3.45 -5.65
N ASP A 500 3.03 3.29 -5.18
CA ASP A 500 3.96 4.40 -5.03
C ASP A 500 5.21 4.28 -5.92
N ASN A 501 5.40 3.12 -6.55
CA ASN A 501 6.46 2.86 -7.51
C ASN A 501 5.88 2.38 -8.85
N VAL A 502 6.45 2.89 -9.95
CA VAL A 502 6.06 2.50 -11.31
C VAL A 502 6.35 1.02 -11.63
N ALA A 503 7.16 0.35 -10.81
CA ALA A 503 7.47 -1.06 -10.94
C ALA A 503 6.50 -1.97 -10.17
N ASP A 504 5.56 -1.41 -9.39
CA ASP A 504 4.55 -2.19 -8.68
C ASP A 504 3.61 -2.89 -9.67
N THR A 505 3.30 -4.15 -9.38
CA THR A 505 2.43 -5.01 -10.18
C THR A 505 1.23 -5.41 -9.35
N ILE A 506 0.04 -5.06 -9.83
CA ILE A 506 -1.22 -5.53 -9.26
C ILE A 506 -1.66 -6.79 -10.00
N ILE A 507 -2.09 -7.80 -9.25
CA ILE A 507 -2.70 -9.02 -9.75
C ILE A 507 -4.15 -9.03 -9.29
N GLU A 508 -5.08 -8.86 -10.23
CA GLU A 508 -6.51 -9.06 -10.00
C GLU A 508 -7.07 -10.14 -10.91
N ALA A 509 -7.37 -11.29 -10.32
CA ALA A 509 -7.78 -12.48 -11.08
C ALA A 509 -9.31 -12.62 -11.21
N SER A 510 -10.07 -12.01 -10.31
CA SER A 510 -11.53 -12.07 -10.36
C SER A 510 -12.07 -11.15 -11.46
N ALA A 511 -13.12 -11.60 -12.15
CA ALA A 511 -13.83 -10.79 -13.15
C ALA A 511 -15.29 -10.53 -12.71
N SER A 512 -15.53 -10.57 -11.40
CA SER A 512 -16.84 -10.42 -10.80
C SER A 512 -17.26 -8.95 -10.83
N LEU A 513 -18.37 -8.64 -11.48
CA LEU A 513 -18.86 -7.25 -11.57
C LEU A 513 -19.40 -6.67 -10.24
N THR A 514 -19.42 -7.46 -9.16
CA THR A 514 -19.78 -6.99 -7.82
C THR A 514 -18.58 -6.64 -6.97
N GLU A 515 -17.40 -7.06 -7.41
CA GLU A 515 -16.10 -6.72 -6.83
C GLU A 515 -15.64 -5.45 -7.57
N ILE A 516 -15.34 -4.40 -6.80
CA ILE A 516 -15.00 -3.08 -7.33
C ILE A 516 -13.63 -2.70 -6.76
N ASP A 517 -12.61 -2.91 -7.57
CA ASP A 517 -11.24 -2.83 -7.13
C ASP A 517 -10.65 -1.45 -7.42
N GLY A 518 -9.86 -0.95 -6.47
CA GLY A 518 -9.38 0.43 -6.44
C GLY A 518 -7.87 0.55 -6.37
N VAL A 519 -7.33 1.52 -7.10
CA VAL A 519 -5.91 1.89 -7.04
C VAL A 519 -5.77 3.32 -6.53
N LEU A 520 -4.97 3.50 -5.48
CA LEU A 520 -4.49 4.80 -5.01
C LEU A 520 -3.05 4.97 -5.48
N SER A 521 -2.79 5.89 -6.41
CA SER A 521 -1.45 6.02 -7.00
C SER A 521 -0.82 7.38 -6.78
N SER A 522 0.43 7.40 -6.28
CA SER A 522 1.25 8.61 -6.23
C SER A 522 2.19 8.77 -7.43
N VAL A 523 2.05 7.91 -8.43
CA VAL A 523 2.80 7.92 -9.70
C VAL A 523 1.81 7.87 -10.87
N SER A 524 2.28 8.13 -12.09
CA SER A 524 1.43 7.90 -13.26
C SER A 524 1.10 6.41 -13.37
N TYR A 525 -0.18 6.07 -13.57
CA TYR A 525 -0.64 4.69 -13.52
C TYR A 525 -1.67 4.36 -14.59
N SER A 526 -1.60 3.13 -15.09
CA SER A 526 -2.54 2.56 -16.05
C SER A 526 -3.18 1.33 -15.44
N LEU A 527 -4.51 1.31 -15.32
CA LEU A 527 -5.24 0.17 -14.76
C LEU A 527 -4.98 -1.10 -15.58
N GLY A 528 -4.61 -2.17 -14.88
CA GLY A 528 -4.58 -3.53 -15.41
C GLY A 528 -5.99 -4.10 -15.63
N ALA A 529 -6.10 -5.39 -15.93
CA ALA A 529 -7.40 -6.05 -16.06
C ALA A 529 -8.16 -6.08 -14.72
N ASN A 530 -9.49 -6.05 -14.77
CA ASN A 530 -10.39 -6.18 -13.62
C ASN A 530 -10.21 -5.11 -12.52
N LEU A 531 -9.64 -3.95 -12.86
CA LEU A 531 -9.58 -2.81 -11.95
C LEU A 531 -10.55 -1.73 -12.44
N GLU A 532 -11.42 -1.23 -11.57
CA GLU A 532 -12.47 -0.28 -11.93
C GLU A 532 -12.12 1.16 -11.53
N ASN A 533 -11.51 1.35 -10.36
CA ASN A 533 -11.29 2.68 -9.79
C ASN A 533 -9.80 3.04 -9.76
N LEU A 534 -9.46 4.27 -10.18
CA LEU A 534 -8.12 4.84 -10.02
C LEU A 534 -8.23 6.23 -9.41
N THR A 535 -7.53 6.48 -8.31
CA THR A 535 -7.42 7.80 -7.68
C THR A 535 -5.94 8.18 -7.60
N LEU A 536 -5.59 9.30 -8.22
CA LEU A 536 -4.28 9.90 -8.09
C LEU A 536 -4.19 10.63 -6.74
N ILE A 537 -3.10 10.43 -6.02
CA ILE A 537 -2.84 11.08 -4.72
C ILE A 537 -1.60 11.96 -4.79
N GLY A 538 -1.47 12.88 -3.83
CA GLY A 538 -0.39 13.87 -3.82
C GLY A 538 -0.72 15.12 -4.65
N ALA A 539 0.31 15.83 -5.08
CA ALA A 539 0.18 17.10 -5.82
C ALA A 539 1.08 17.16 -7.07
N ALA A 540 1.63 16.01 -7.48
CA ALA A 540 2.47 15.92 -8.68
C ALA A 540 1.57 15.85 -9.92
N SER A 541 1.98 16.51 -11.00
CA SER A 541 1.37 16.38 -12.33
C SER A 541 1.66 14.99 -12.91
N ILE A 542 0.79 14.03 -12.60
CA ILE A 542 0.85 12.64 -13.02
C ILE A 542 -0.38 12.30 -13.88
N SER A 543 -0.33 11.18 -14.60
CA SER A 543 -1.37 10.79 -15.56
C SER A 543 -2.01 9.47 -15.14
N ALA A 544 -3.29 9.31 -15.49
CA ALA A 544 -4.07 8.13 -15.20
C ALA A 544 -4.72 7.62 -16.47
N SER A 545 -4.61 6.31 -16.72
CA SER A 545 -5.39 5.65 -17.78
C SER A 545 -6.15 4.44 -17.25
N GLY A 546 -7.38 4.26 -17.71
CA GLY A 546 -8.19 3.09 -17.43
C GLY A 546 -7.87 1.93 -18.39
N ASN A 547 -8.82 1.00 -18.47
CA ASN A 547 -8.76 -0.23 -19.26
C ASN A 547 -10.00 -0.34 -20.18
N GLY A 548 -10.49 -1.54 -20.46
CA GLY A 548 -11.69 -1.75 -21.29
C GLY A 548 -13.02 -1.77 -20.53
N LEU A 549 -12.99 -1.60 -19.21
CA LEU A 549 -14.16 -1.59 -18.31
C LEU A 549 -14.68 -0.16 -18.14
N ASN A 550 -15.81 -0.02 -17.44
CA ASN A 550 -16.33 1.29 -17.06
C ASN A 550 -15.57 1.80 -15.83
N ASN A 551 -14.53 2.58 -16.05
CA ASN A 551 -13.63 3.07 -15.03
C ASN A 551 -14.09 4.38 -14.40
N ARG A 552 -13.81 4.54 -13.10
CA ARG A 552 -13.86 5.84 -12.42
C ARG A 552 -12.45 6.29 -12.11
N ILE A 553 -12.02 7.37 -12.76
CA ILE A 553 -10.69 7.95 -12.62
C ILE A 553 -10.80 9.32 -11.96
N THR A 554 -10.13 9.49 -10.82
CA THR A 554 -10.06 10.75 -10.08
C THR A 554 -8.61 11.25 -10.06
N GLY A 555 -8.39 12.45 -10.57
CA GLY A 555 -7.16 13.21 -10.55
C GLY A 555 -6.79 13.73 -9.16
N ASN A 556 -5.66 14.43 -9.11
CA ASN A 556 -5.16 15.14 -7.94
C ASN A 556 -5.05 16.64 -8.26
N ALA A 557 -4.56 17.44 -7.31
CA ALA A 557 -4.49 18.89 -7.49
C ALA A 557 -3.44 19.40 -8.51
N GLY A 558 -2.78 18.51 -9.25
CA GLY A 558 -1.79 18.85 -10.27
C GLY A 558 -2.38 18.65 -11.66
N ALA A 559 -1.82 19.31 -12.68
CA ALA A 559 -2.24 19.08 -14.07
C ALA A 559 -2.12 17.60 -14.48
N ASN A 560 -3.25 16.92 -14.63
CA ASN A 560 -3.35 15.51 -14.95
C ASN A 560 -3.72 15.29 -16.42
N SER A 561 -3.40 14.09 -16.91
CA SER A 561 -3.98 13.57 -18.16
C SER A 561 -4.74 12.30 -17.83
N LEU A 562 -6.05 12.33 -18.05
CA LEU A 562 -7.01 11.30 -17.66
C LEU A 562 -7.64 10.69 -18.92
N SER A 563 -7.53 9.38 -19.08
CA SER A 563 -8.15 8.64 -20.20
C SER A 563 -8.82 7.39 -19.65
N GLY A 564 -10.12 7.23 -19.89
CA GLY A 564 -10.87 6.07 -19.40
C GLY A 564 -10.55 4.77 -20.13
N GLY A 565 -10.17 4.88 -21.40
CA GLY A 565 -10.10 3.73 -22.31
C GLY A 565 -11.44 3.55 -23.02
N SER A 566 -11.73 2.38 -23.56
CA SER A 566 -12.91 2.16 -24.42
C SER A 566 -14.24 2.00 -23.67
N GLY A 567 -14.22 2.15 -22.34
CA GLY A 567 -15.35 1.93 -21.44
C GLY A 567 -16.41 3.01 -21.53
N ILE A 568 -17.38 2.97 -20.61
CA ILE A 568 -18.19 4.15 -20.26
C ILE A 568 -17.60 4.68 -18.95
N ASP A 569 -16.82 5.73 -19.05
CA ASP A 569 -15.91 6.13 -17.98
C ASP A 569 -16.37 7.40 -17.26
N THR A 570 -15.93 7.58 -16.02
CA THR A 570 -16.09 8.82 -15.27
C THR A 570 -14.72 9.40 -14.95
N LEU A 571 -14.40 10.57 -15.53
CA LEU A 571 -13.13 11.27 -15.36
C LEU A 571 -13.33 12.53 -14.53
N ILE A 572 -12.50 12.74 -13.52
CA ILE A 572 -12.64 13.83 -12.54
C ILE A 572 -11.26 14.45 -12.31
N GLY A 573 -11.04 15.72 -12.63
CA GLY A 573 -9.73 16.39 -12.54
C GLY A 573 -9.39 16.97 -11.17
N ASP A 574 -10.39 17.51 -10.47
CA ASP A 574 -10.25 18.29 -9.22
C ASP A 574 -9.78 19.73 -9.46
N THR A 575 -8.52 20.06 -9.18
CA THR A 575 -7.94 21.38 -9.49
C THR A 575 -6.68 21.16 -10.28
N GLY A 576 -6.38 22.03 -11.24
CA GLY A 576 -5.24 21.85 -12.12
C GLY A 576 -5.60 22.29 -13.52
N ASN A 577 -4.70 22.08 -14.47
CA ASN A 577 -5.03 22.20 -15.88
C ASN A 577 -5.04 20.79 -16.44
N ASP A 578 -6.20 20.18 -16.48
CA ASP A 578 -6.38 18.77 -16.77
C ASP A 578 -6.71 18.53 -18.24
N ILE A 579 -6.25 17.37 -18.72
CA ILE A 579 -6.54 16.87 -20.05
C ILE A 579 -7.40 15.63 -19.91
N TYR A 580 -8.62 15.68 -20.47
CA TYR A 580 -9.56 14.58 -20.50
C TYR A 580 -9.61 13.97 -21.90
N VAL A 581 -9.33 12.68 -22.02
CA VAL A 581 -9.44 11.95 -23.30
C VAL A 581 -10.75 11.18 -23.32
N VAL A 582 -11.59 11.50 -24.29
CA VAL A 582 -12.91 10.89 -24.49
C VAL A 582 -12.91 10.11 -25.79
N ASP A 583 -13.28 8.84 -25.72
CA ASP A 583 -13.45 7.99 -26.90
C ASP A 583 -14.85 7.34 -26.97
N ASN A 584 -15.66 7.48 -25.92
CA ASN A 584 -17.02 6.98 -25.84
C ASN A 584 -18.00 8.10 -25.49
N LEU A 585 -19.14 8.17 -26.20
CA LEU A 585 -20.18 9.17 -25.93
C LEU A 585 -20.84 8.97 -24.55
N GLY A 586 -20.68 7.80 -23.95
CA GLY A 586 -21.14 7.54 -22.58
C GLY A 586 -20.25 8.14 -21.49
N ASP A 587 -19.04 8.58 -21.81
CA ASP A 587 -18.10 9.11 -20.82
C ASP A 587 -18.66 10.35 -20.12
N ILE A 588 -18.29 10.50 -18.84
CA ILE A 588 -18.70 11.61 -17.98
C ILE A 588 -17.45 12.31 -17.50
N ILE A 589 -17.30 13.59 -17.84
CA ILE A 589 -16.30 14.46 -17.23
C ILE A 589 -16.96 15.25 -16.10
N SER A 590 -16.31 15.29 -14.94
CA SER A 590 -16.70 16.12 -13.81
C SER A 590 -15.56 17.05 -13.43
N GLU A 591 -15.62 18.29 -13.94
CA GLU A 591 -14.74 19.38 -13.52
C GLU A 591 -15.50 20.31 -12.56
N THR A 592 -14.98 20.47 -11.34
CA THR A 592 -15.66 21.20 -10.25
C THR A 592 -14.92 22.46 -9.83
N SER A 593 -13.68 22.64 -10.25
CA SER A 593 -12.98 23.89 -10.02
C SER A 593 -13.66 25.03 -10.78
N THR A 594 -13.55 26.23 -10.21
CA THR A 594 -14.09 27.47 -10.80
C THR A 594 -13.01 28.54 -10.89
N LEU A 595 -11.73 28.14 -10.78
CA LEU A 595 -10.60 29.04 -10.84
C LEU A 595 -10.35 29.43 -12.29
N ALA A 596 -10.59 30.70 -12.63
CA ALA A 596 -10.40 31.20 -13.99
C ALA A 596 -8.94 31.14 -14.53
N SER A 597 -7.96 30.79 -13.69
CA SER A 597 -6.58 30.53 -14.13
C SER A 597 -6.35 29.09 -14.58
N GLU A 598 -7.25 28.19 -14.20
CA GLU A 598 -7.25 26.80 -14.61
C GLU A 598 -7.90 26.71 -15.99
N ILE A 599 -7.31 25.88 -16.84
CA ILE A 599 -7.70 25.73 -18.24
C ILE A 599 -7.70 24.25 -18.55
N ASP A 600 -8.89 23.70 -18.64
CA ASP A 600 -9.12 22.28 -18.83
C ASP A 600 -9.46 21.96 -20.28
N THR A 601 -8.91 20.85 -20.76
CA THR A 601 -8.96 20.49 -22.18
C THR A 601 -9.54 19.11 -22.37
N VAL A 602 -10.57 19.02 -23.22
CA VAL A 602 -11.10 17.74 -23.69
C VAL A 602 -10.51 17.41 -25.05
N LEU A 603 -9.92 16.23 -25.17
CA LEU A 603 -9.52 15.62 -26.44
C LEU A 603 -10.55 14.54 -26.78
N SER A 604 -11.38 14.77 -27.80
CA SER A 604 -12.50 13.87 -28.11
C SER A 604 -12.38 13.20 -29.47
N ALA A 605 -12.54 11.89 -29.51
CA ALA A 605 -12.66 11.10 -30.74
C ALA A 605 -14.13 10.88 -31.18
N VAL A 606 -15.08 11.49 -30.49
CA VAL A 606 -16.54 11.41 -30.74
C VAL A 606 -17.15 12.80 -30.78
N ASN A 607 -18.44 12.91 -31.13
CA ASN A 607 -19.16 14.16 -30.92
C ASN A 607 -19.16 14.53 -29.44
N TRP A 608 -18.85 15.78 -29.11
CA TRP A 608 -18.73 16.18 -27.72
C TRP A 608 -19.29 17.56 -27.44
N THR A 609 -19.92 17.69 -26.27
CA THR A 609 -20.39 18.96 -25.73
C THR A 609 -19.67 19.20 -24.40
N LEU A 610 -19.00 20.34 -24.27
CA LEU A 610 -18.31 20.69 -23.03
C LEU A 610 -19.31 20.85 -21.87
N GLY A 611 -19.03 20.18 -20.76
CA GLY A 611 -19.68 20.44 -19.47
C GLY A 611 -19.23 21.78 -18.88
N ALA A 612 -19.73 22.11 -17.69
CA ALA A 612 -19.29 23.32 -16.97
C ALA A 612 -17.78 23.26 -16.63
N ASN A 613 -17.14 24.43 -16.51
CA ASN A 613 -15.73 24.58 -16.12
C ASN A 613 -14.72 23.90 -17.05
N LEU A 614 -15.11 23.64 -18.31
CA LEU A 614 -14.18 23.16 -19.34
C LEU A 614 -14.02 24.26 -20.40
N GLU A 615 -12.79 24.58 -20.77
CA GLU A 615 -12.50 25.73 -21.64
C GLU A 615 -12.17 25.29 -23.07
N ASN A 616 -11.45 24.18 -23.24
CA ASN A 616 -10.96 23.76 -24.55
C ASN A 616 -11.56 22.42 -24.98
N LEU A 617 -11.90 22.31 -26.26
CA LEU A 617 -12.24 21.06 -26.94
C LEU A 617 -11.37 20.92 -28.19
N THR A 618 -10.69 19.79 -28.33
CA THR A 618 -9.99 19.40 -29.55
C THR A 618 -10.56 18.08 -30.06
N LEU A 619 -11.07 18.09 -31.29
CA LEU A 619 -11.57 16.91 -31.97
C LEU A 619 -10.39 16.12 -32.56
N LEU A 620 -10.42 14.81 -32.39
CA LEU A 620 -9.37 13.89 -32.83
C LEU A 620 -9.83 13.06 -34.03
N GLY A 621 -8.86 12.46 -34.73
CA GLY A 621 -9.11 11.53 -35.82
C GLY A 621 -9.49 12.23 -37.13
N THR A 622 -10.21 11.51 -37.99
CA THR A 622 -10.56 11.96 -39.35
C THR A 622 -12.05 11.81 -39.65
N ALA A 623 -12.86 11.53 -38.62
CA ALA A 623 -14.30 11.42 -38.78
C ALA A 623 -14.92 12.82 -38.75
N ALA A 624 -15.99 13.02 -39.51
CA ALA A 624 -16.84 14.21 -39.42
C ALA A 624 -17.61 14.18 -38.09
N ILE A 625 -16.97 14.70 -37.03
CA ILE A 625 -17.53 14.83 -35.69
C ILE A 625 -17.76 16.31 -35.35
N SER A 626 -18.61 16.58 -34.38
CA SER A 626 -19.03 17.92 -33.99
C SER A 626 -18.60 18.26 -32.56
N GLY A 627 -18.30 19.53 -32.33
CA GLY A 627 -17.95 20.07 -31.03
C GLY A 627 -18.92 21.18 -30.64
N THR A 628 -19.40 21.13 -29.39
CA THR A 628 -20.21 22.21 -28.81
C THR A 628 -19.56 22.69 -27.51
N GLY A 629 -19.40 24.01 -27.36
CA GLY A 629 -18.91 24.64 -26.15
C GLY A 629 -19.97 24.71 -25.04
N ASN A 630 -19.70 25.51 -24.02
CA ASN A 630 -20.58 25.77 -22.89
C ASN A 630 -20.99 27.25 -22.84
N ALA A 631 -21.03 27.86 -21.65
CA ALA A 631 -21.38 29.26 -21.48
C ALA A 631 -20.18 30.19 -21.18
N GLN A 632 -18.97 29.62 -21.21
CA GLN A 632 -17.72 30.32 -20.99
C GLN A 632 -17.07 30.67 -22.33
N ASN A 633 -15.90 31.32 -22.28
CA ASN A 633 -15.12 31.58 -23.48
C ASN A 633 -14.34 30.31 -23.85
N ASN A 634 -14.80 29.59 -24.87
CA ASN A 634 -14.25 28.32 -25.27
C ASN A 634 -13.28 28.41 -26.46
N VAL A 635 -12.33 27.47 -26.52
CA VAL A 635 -11.53 27.22 -27.73
C VAL A 635 -11.89 25.84 -28.28
N LEU A 636 -12.55 25.82 -29.42
CA LEU A 636 -12.92 24.60 -30.14
C LEU A 636 -11.98 24.45 -31.34
N THR A 637 -11.28 23.33 -31.42
CA THR A 637 -10.43 22.95 -32.55
C THR A 637 -10.98 21.67 -33.18
N GLY A 638 -11.36 21.75 -34.45
CA GLY A 638 -11.80 20.62 -35.26
C GLY A 638 -10.64 19.73 -35.70
N ASN A 639 -10.99 18.71 -36.47
CA ASN A 639 -10.07 17.73 -37.03
C ASN A 639 -9.95 17.93 -38.56
N VAL A 640 -9.72 16.85 -39.32
CA VAL A 640 -9.57 16.94 -40.79
C VAL A 640 -10.84 16.57 -41.57
N GLY A 641 -11.93 16.28 -40.87
CA GLY A 641 -13.21 15.97 -41.48
C GLY A 641 -14.20 17.11 -41.23
N ASP A 642 -15.22 17.20 -42.07
CA ASP A 642 -16.28 18.21 -42.00
C ASP A 642 -16.91 18.30 -40.58
N ASN A 643 -16.53 19.32 -39.82
CA ASN A 643 -16.95 19.53 -38.45
C ASN A 643 -18.08 20.55 -38.35
N VAL A 644 -18.91 20.39 -37.32
CA VAL A 644 -19.81 21.45 -36.86
C VAL A 644 -19.28 21.94 -35.53
N LEU A 645 -18.87 23.21 -35.46
CA LEU A 645 -18.34 23.84 -34.27
C LEU A 645 -19.31 24.93 -33.79
N ASP A 646 -19.89 24.71 -32.62
CA ASP A 646 -20.79 25.65 -31.96
C ASP A 646 -20.16 26.08 -30.64
N GLY A 647 -19.75 27.34 -30.53
CA GLY A 647 -19.14 27.87 -29.30
C GLY A 647 -20.08 27.84 -28.10
N GLY A 648 -21.39 27.82 -28.35
CA GLY A 648 -22.39 28.17 -27.34
C GLY A 648 -22.37 29.67 -27.10
N VAL A 649 -22.71 30.07 -25.86
CA VAL A 649 -22.62 31.49 -25.49
C VAL A 649 -21.24 31.77 -24.93
N GLY A 650 -20.62 32.88 -25.31
CA GLY A 650 -19.26 33.15 -24.85
C GLY A 650 -18.56 34.13 -25.76
N LEU A 651 -17.25 34.31 -25.55
CA LEU A 651 -16.35 34.86 -26.56
C LEU A 651 -15.47 33.72 -27.04
N ASP A 652 -15.92 33.03 -28.09
CA ASP A 652 -15.35 31.75 -28.45
C ASP A 652 -14.32 31.85 -29.56
N THR A 653 -13.39 30.90 -29.63
CA THR A 653 -12.49 30.72 -30.76
C THR A 653 -12.77 29.37 -31.40
N LEU A 654 -13.24 29.39 -32.64
CA LEU A 654 -13.58 28.21 -33.43
C LEU A 654 -12.55 28.04 -34.54
N VAL A 655 -11.84 26.92 -34.53
CA VAL A 655 -10.78 26.58 -35.50
C VAL A 655 -11.22 25.31 -36.21
N GLY A 656 -11.56 25.36 -37.50
CA GLY A 656 -12.11 24.21 -38.24
C GLY A 656 -11.07 23.14 -38.50
N GLY A 657 -10.05 23.47 -39.27
CA GLY A 657 -8.97 22.54 -39.60
C GLY A 657 -8.89 22.29 -41.09
N GLU A 658 -9.05 21.04 -41.51
CA GLU A 658 -9.31 20.68 -42.92
C GLU A 658 -10.72 20.08 -42.99
N GLY A 659 -11.34 20.07 -44.17
CA GLY A 659 -12.73 19.64 -44.34
C GLY A 659 -13.66 20.82 -44.56
N ASN A 660 -14.92 20.56 -44.92
CA ASN A 660 -15.93 21.60 -45.07
C ASN A 660 -16.63 21.81 -43.74
N ASP A 661 -16.24 22.86 -43.04
CA ASP A 661 -16.64 23.11 -41.66
C ASP A 661 -17.82 24.08 -41.57
N SER A 662 -18.64 23.91 -40.53
CA SER A 662 -19.77 24.78 -40.21
C SER A 662 -19.59 25.41 -38.83
N TYR A 663 -19.57 26.73 -38.76
CA TYR A 663 -19.47 27.49 -37.52
C TYR A 663 -20.82 28.07 -37.12
N VAL A 664 -21.25 27.82 -35.89
CA VAL A 664 -22.40 28.52 -35.30
C VAL A 664 -21.86 29.70 -34.50
N VAL A 665 -22.25 30.91 -34.91
CA VAL A 665 -21.80 32.16 -34.30
C VAL A 665 -22.99 32.90 -33.71
N ASP A 666 -23.03 33.02 -32.38
CA ASP A 666 -24.09 33.72 -31.66
C ASP A 666 -23.62 35.01 -30.98
N ASN A 667 -22.30 35.25 -30.93
CA ASN A 667 -21.69 36.44 -30.38
C ASN A 667 -20.76 37.11 -31.38
N LEU A 668 -20.86 38.44 -31.52
CA LEU A 668 -19.98 39.21 -32.41
C LEU A 668 -18.50 39.14 -32.00
N GLY A 669 -18.21 38.78 -30.75
CA GLY A 669 -16.86 38.59 -30.27
C GLY A 669 -16.26 37.23 -30.55
N ASP A 670 -17.02 36.29 -31.11
CA ASP A 670 -16.51 34.99 -31.53
C ASP A 670 -15.51 35.15 -32.67
N LYS A 671 -14.54 34.23 -32.71
CA LYS A 671 -13.44 34.24 -33.66
C LYS A 671 -13.37 32.91 -34.40
N VAL A 672 -13.76 32.94 -35.67
CA VAL A 672 -13.56 31.84 -36.61
C VAL A 672 -12.16 31.94 -37.23
N ILE A 673 -11.40 30.85 -37.23
CA ILE A 673 -10.03 30.77 -37.77
C ILE A 673 -9.91 29.63 -38.77
N GLU A 674 -9.81 29.97 -40.05
CA GLU A 674 -9.63 29.01 -41.14
C GLU A 674 -8.30 29.10 -41.87
N LEU A 675 -7.87 27.94 -42.39
CA LEU A 675 -6.68 27.81 -43.22
C LEU A 675 -7.02 27.95 -44.71
N ALA A 676 -6.12 28.57 -45.46
CA ALA A 676 -6.34 28.76 -46.90
C ALA A 676 -6.41 27.41 -47.64
N GLY A 677 -7.53 27.15 -48.32
CA GLY A 677 -7.75 25.93 -49.12
C GLY A 677 -8.05 24.69 -48.29
N ALA A 678 -8.54 24.85 -47.07
CA ALA A 678 -8.89 23.77 -46.15
C ALA A 678 -10.25 23.12 -46.43
N GLY A 679 -11.15 23.79 -47.14
CA GLY A 679 -12.52 23.36 -47.30
C GLY A 679 -13.33 24.37 -48.08
N ARG A 680 -14.65 24.17 -48.08
CA ARG A 680 -15.65 25.19 -48.39
C ARG A 680 -16.53 25.36 -47.16
N ASP A 681 -16.31 26.45 -46.45
CA ASP A 681 -16.73 26.58 -45.06
C ASP A 681 -17.88 27.58 -44.92
N VAL A 682 -18.75 27.36 -43.93
CA VAL A 682 -19.96 28.18 -43.72
C VAL A 682 -20.06 28.72 -42.30
N ILE A 683 -20.34 30.02 -42.18
CA ILE A 683 -20.77 30.64 -40.94
C ILE A 683 -22.30 30.71 -40.90
N LEU A 684 -22.89 30.05 -39.91
CA LEU A 684 -24.29 30.14 -39.54
C LEU A 684 -24.41 31.10 -38.37
N THR A 685 -25.00 32.29 -38.54
CA THR A 685 -24.94 33.33 -37.51
C THR A 685 -26.32 33.89 -37.13
N ALA A 686 -26.51 34.12 -35.83
CA ALA A 686 -27.69 34.80 -35.27
C ALA A 686 -27.42 36.28 -34.93
N VAL A 687 -26.26 36.82 -35.34
CA VAL A 687 -25.86 38.22 -35.19
C VAL A 687 -25.42 38.77 -36.54
N SER A 688 -25.31 40.11 -36.67
CA SER A 688 -24.68 40.69 -37.86
C SER A 688 -23.20 40.34 -37.83
N TYR A 689 -22.67 39.83 -38.94
CA TYR A 689 -21.32 39.26 -38.94
C TYR A 689 -20.55 39.59 -40.22
N THR A 690 -19.23 39.63 -40.11
CA THR A 690 -18.31 39.74 -41.24
C THR A 690 -17.52 38.46 -41.33
N LEU A 691 -17.59 37.76 -42.47
CA LEU A 691 -16.91 36.48 -42.65
C LEU A 691 -15.41 36.62 -42.39
N SER A 692 -14.86 35.70 -41.60
CA SER A 692 -13.42 35.58 -41.41
C SER A 692 -12.71 35.30 -42.73
N ALA A 693 -11.41 35.57 -42.80
CA ALA A 693 -10.61 35.19 -43.96
C ALA A 693 -10.70 33.66 -44.19
N ASN A 694 -10.70 33.26 -45.46
CA ASN A 694 -10.79 31.86 -45.90
C ASN A 694 -12.15 31.17 -45.66
N VAL A 695 -13.21 31.90 -45.28
CA VAL A 695 -14.57 31.35 -45.22
C VAL A 695 -15.34 31.77 -46.47
N GLU A 696 -15.96 30.82 -47.17
CA GLU A 696 -16.67 31.08 -48.42
C GLU A 696 -18.14 31.46 -48.20
N ASP A 697 -18.82 30.88 -47.20
CA ASP A 697 -20.26 31.03 -47.07
C ASP A 697 -20.72 31.69 -45.76
N GLY A 698 -21.81 32.44 -45.83
CA GLY A 698 -22.49 33.02 -44.69
C GLY A 698 -24.01 32.85 -44.79
N GLN A 699 -24.65 32.46 -43.70
CA GLN A 699 -26.10 32.36 -43.61
C GLN A 699 -26.61 33.01 -42.31
N LEU A 700 -27.57 33.93 -42.46
CA LEU A 700 -28.30 34.51 -41.33
C LEU A 700 -29.35 33.53 -40.81
N LEU A 701 -29.37 33.35 -39.50
CA LEU A 701 -30.37 32.59 -38.76
C LEU A 701 -31.36 33.54 -38.06
N GLY A 702 -32.50 32.99 -37.68
CA GLY A 702 -33.51 33.72 -36.91
C GLY A 702 -34.33 34.71 -37.75
N THR A 703 -34.92 35.70 -37.07
CA THR A 703 -35.88 36.65 -37.66
C THR A 703 -35.57 38.11 -37.30
N ALA A 704 -34.37 38.38 -36.81
CA ALA A 704 -33.92 39.73 -36.53
C ALA A 704 -33.37 40.38 -37.80
N GLU A 705 -33.49 41.71 -37.91
CA GLU A 705 -32.81 42.48 -38.94
C GLU A 705 -31.29 42.41 -38.70
N LEU A 706 -30.59 41.65 -39.54
CA LEU A 706 -29.16 41.38 -39.42
C LEU A 706 -28.47 41.60 -40.77
N ASN A 707 -27.16 41.83 -40.74
CA ASN A 707 -26.38 42.09 -41.94
C ASN A 707 -25.25 41.07 -42.07
N LEU A 708 -24.92 40.69 -43.31
CA LEU A 708 -23.74 39.90 -43.63
C LEU A 708 -22.79 40.71 -44.50
N VAL A 709 -21.52 40.65 -44.12
CA VAL A 709 -20.41 41.14 -44.93
C VAL A 709 -19.51 39.95 -45.25
N GLY A 710 -19.16 39.76 -46.52
CA GLY A 710 -18.23 38.75 -46.98
C GLY A 710 -16.77 39.12 -46.68
N ASN A 711 -15.86 38.56 -47.47
CA ASN A 711 -14.43 38.83 -47.45
C ASN A 711 -13.94 39.06 -48.91
N THR A 712 -12.68 38.76 -49.24
CA THR A 712 -12.16 39.00 -50.59
C THR A 712 -12.26 37.80 -51.53
N LEU A 713 -12.99 36.75 -51.13
CA LEU A 713 -13.22 35.52 -51.88
C LEU A 713 -14.56 35.58 -52.60
N ASP A 714 -14.83 34.57 -53.44
CA ASP A 714 -16.15 34.39 -54.05
C ASP A 714 -17.12 33.85 -52.97
N ASN A 715 -17.90 34.73 -52.35
CA ASN A 715 -18.75 34.40 -51.21
C ASN A 715 -20.19 34.04 -51.60
N SER A 716 -20.82 33.12 -50.86
CA SER A 716 -22.27 32.91 -50.90
C SER A 716 -22.91 33.42 -49.61
N LEU A 717 -23.62 34.55 -49.69
CA LEU A 717 -24.28 35.18 -48.55
C LEU A 717 -25.80 35.01 -48.65
N ILE A 718 -26.38 34.35 -47.66
CA ILE A 718 -27.82 34.08 -47.57
C ILE A 718 -28.41 34.81 -46.36
N GLY A 719 -29.37 35.69 -46.61
CA GLY A 719 -30.13 36.43 -45.64
C GLY A 719 -31.21 35.60 -44.94
N ASN A 720 -31.97 36.26 -44.06
CA ASN A 720 -33.13 35.70 -43.39
C ASN A 720 -34.43 36.31 -43.95
N ALA A 721 -35.52 36.33 -43.18
CA ALA A 721 -36.81 36.86 -43.64
C ALA A 721 -37.08 38.29 -43.16
N ALA A 722 -36.05 38.99 -42.68
CA ALA A 722 -36.10 40.38 -42.26
C ALA A 722 -35.23 41.22 -43.18
N ASP A 723 -35.40 42.54 -43.13
CA ASP A 723 -34.61 43.49 -43.92
C ASP A 723 -33.10 43.32 -43.62
N ASN A 724 -32.31 42.94 -44.62
CA ASN A 724 -30.89 42.63 -44.50
C ASN A 724 -30.02 43.52 -45.41
N VAL A 725 -28.80 43.80 -44.98
CA VAL A 725 -27.75 44.34 -45.87
C VAL A 725 -26.73 43.23 -46.14
N LEU A 726 -26.60 42.86 -47.41
CA LEU A 726 -25.64 41.86 -47.88
C LEU A 726 -24.54 42.55 -48.70
N ASN A 727 -23.29 42.42 -48.25
CA ASN A 727 -22.13 43.01 -48.92
C ASN A 727 -21.02 41.98 -49.08
N GLY A 728 -20.86 41.41 -50.27
CA GLY A 728 -19.81 40.43 -50.57
C GLY A 728 -18.39 40.98 -50.38
N LEU A 729 -18.22 42.31 -50.49
CA LEU A 729 -16.94 42.97 -50.77
C LEU A 729 -16.42 42.51 -52.14
N GLY A 730 -15.11 42.32 -52.29
CA GLY A 730 -14.56 41.95 -53.59
C GLY A 730 -14.59 40.44 -53.79
N GLY A 731 -15.09 39.97 -54.91
CA GLY A 731 -15.23 38.54 -55.21
C GLY A 731 -16.17 38.39 -56.37
N ALA A 732 -16.44 37.18 -56.85
CA ALA A 732 -17.64 36.91 -57.64
C ALA A 732 -18.71 36.34 -56.71
N ASP A 733 -19.52 37.21 -56.12
CA ASP A 733 -20.36 36.83 -54.99
C ASP A 733 -21.77 36.40 -55.40
N ILE A 734 -22.39 35.56 -54.57
CA ILE A 734 -23.82 35.20 -54.65
C ILE A 734 -24.50 35.79 -53.42
N LEU A 735 -25.42 36.73 -53.64
CA LEU A 735 -26.17 37.40 -52.59
C LEU A 735 -27.65 37.02 -52.71
N ASP A 736 -28.22 36.40 -51.68
CA ASP A 736 -29.63 36.00 -51.59
C ASP A 736 -30.23 36.60 -50.32
N GLY A 737 -31.04 37.66 -50.44
CA GLY A 737 -31.60 38.39 -49.30
C GLY A 737 -32.69 37.64 -48.57
N GLY A 738 -33.43 36.79 -49.30
CA GLY A 738 -34.55 36.02 -48.76
C GLY A 738 -35.87 36.76 -48.92
N ALA A 739 -36.43 37.27 -47.83
CA ALA A 739 -37.65 38.06 -47.85
C ALA A 739 -37.47 39.26 -46.92
N GLY A 740 -38.18 40.35 -47.18
CA GLY A 740 -37.94 41.62 -46.48
C GLY A 740 -37.53 42.69 -47.47
N ASN A 741 -37.19 43.88 -46.98
CA ASN A 741 -36.59 44.93 -47.81
C ASN A 741 -35.06 44.85 -47.68
N ASP A 742 -34.43 44.18 -48.62
CA ASP A 742 -33.00 43.88 -48.61
C ASP A 742 -32.20 44.91 -49.39
N VAL A 743 -30.95 45.11 -48.96
CA VAL A 743 -29.98 45.97 -49.64
C VAL A 743 -28.74 45.17 -50.01
N TYR A 744 -28.49 45.08 -51.31
CA TYR A 744 -27.36 44.38 -51.89
C TYR A 744 -26.27 45.36 -52.30
N VAL A 745 -25.04 45.16 -51.82
CA VAL A 745 -23.87 45.94 -52.25
C VAL A 745 -23.14 45.16 -53.34
N VAL A 746 -23.05 45.75 -54.53
CA VAL A 746 -22.44 45.13 -55.71
C VAL A 746 -21.21 45.92 -56.12
N ASP A 747 -20.02 45.34 -55.94
CA ASP A 747 -18.76 45.98 -56.30
C ASP A 747 -17.99 45.27 -57.42
N ASN A 748 -18.41 44.06 -57.77
CA ASN A 748 -17.87 43.29 -58.89
C ASN A 748 -18.97 42.99 -59.93
N VAL A 749 -18.60 43.04 -61.20
CA VAL A 749 -19.51 42.72 -62.32
C VAL A 749 -19.91 41.24 -62.37
N ALA A 750 -19.20 40.38 -61.64
CA ALA A 750 -19.50 38.96 -61.53
C ALA A 750 -20.45 38.63 -60.38
N ASP A 751 -20.81 39.59 -59.54
CA ASP A 751 -21.76 39.39 -58.44
C ASP A 751 -23.15 39.06 -59.00
N THR A 752 -23.81 38.11 -58.36
CA THR A 752 -25.15 37.66 -58.71
C THR A 752 -26.07 37.85 -57.52
N ILE A 753 -27.23 38.44 -57.78
CA ILE A 753 -28.29 38.62 -56.78
C ILE A 753 -29.42 37.65 -57.08
N THR A 754 -29.90 36.98 -56.04
CA THR A 754 -31.15 36.21 -56.06
C THR A 754 -32.13 36.90 -55.14
N GLU A 755 -33.14 37.54 -55.70
CA GLU A 755 -34.30 38.04 -54.95
C GLU A 755 -35.52 37.19 -55.30
N ALA A 756 -35.84 36.23 -54.44
CA ALA A 756 -36.86 35.23 -54.70
C ALA A 756 -38.26 35.70 -54.31
N SER A 757 -38.37 36.69 -53.42
CA SER A 757 -39.67 37.23 -53.03
C SER A 757 -40.28 38.02 -54.18
N ALA A 758 -41.58 37.81 -54.44
CA ALA A 758 -42.34 38.55 -55.46
C ALA A 758 -43.38 39.48 -54.81
N SER A 759 -43.12 39.85 -53.56
CA SER A 759 -44.02 40.64 -52.73
C SER A 759 -43.96 42.11 -53.14
N LEU A 760 -45.05 42.65 -53.70
CA LEU A 760 -45.10 44.06 -54.12
C LEU A 760 -45.05 45.08 -52.96
N THR A 761 -44.98 44.61 -51.71
CA THR A 761 -44.78 45.46 -50.52
C THR A 761 -43.34 45.49 -50.05
N GLU A 762 -42.52 44.58 -50.55
CA GLU A 762 -41.08 44.57 -50.34
C GLU A 762 -40.44 45.48 -51.41
N ILE A 763 -39.42 46.22 -50.98
CA ILE A 763 -38.71 47.20 -51.81
C ILE A 763 -37.22 46.95 -51.62
N ASP A 764 -36.63 46.29 -52.59
CA ASP A 764 -35.26 45.83 -52.54
C ASP A 764 -34.33 46.79 -53.28
N GLY A 765 -33.13 46.98 -52.73
CA GLY A 765 -32.18 47.99 -53.17
C GLY A 765 -30.82 47.42 -53.56
N VAL A 766 -30.25 47.97 -54.63
CA VAL A 766 -28.87 47.70 -55.02
C VAL A 766 -28.03 48.97 -54.91
N LEU A 767 -26.95 48.89 -54.14
CA LEU A 767 -25.88 49.89 -54.10
C LEU A 767 -24.72 49.38 -54.95
N SER A 768 -24.55 49.89 -56.17
CA SER A 768 -23.56 49.33 -57.11
C SER A 768 -22.43 50.29 -57.43
N SER A 769 -21.17 49.90 -57.24
CA SER A 769 -20.01 50.69 -57.70
C SER A 769 -19.53 50.32 -59.12
N VAL A 770 -20.26 49.42 -59.79
CA VAL A 770 -20.06 49.01 -61.18
C VAL A 770 -21.32 49.30 -61.99
N SER A 771 -21.26 49.11 -63.31
CA SER A 771 -22.49 49.18 -64.10
C SER A 771 -23.37 47.98 -63.77
N TYR A 772 -24.66 48.21 -63.50
CA TYR A 772 -25.56 47.17 -63.03
C TYR A 772 -26.92 47.23 -63.72
N THR A 773 -27.51 46.05 -63.93
CA THR A 773 -28.87 45.89 -64.43
C THR A 773 -29.67 45.15 -63.37
N LEU A 774 -30.75 45.76 -62.89
CA LEU A 774 -31.64 45.14 -61.91
C LEU A 774 -32.18 43.83 -62.47
N VAL A 775 -32.01 42.75 -61.70
CA VAL A 775 -32.70 41.48 -61.96
C VAL A 775 -34.16 41.58 -61.52
N THR A 776 -34.95 40.53 -61.73
CA THR A 776 -36.37 40.51 -61.32
C THR A 776 -36.51 40.73 -59.81
N ASN A 777 -37.61 41.38 -59.41
CA ASN A 777 -37.96 41.66 -58.00
C ASN A 777 -37.04 42.67 -57.28
N LEU A 778 -36.23 43.43 -58.01
CA LEU A 778 -35.49 44.56 -57.43
C LEU A 778 -36.08 45.87 -57.94
N GLU A 779 -36.33 46.81 -57.04
CA GLU A 779 -36.99 48.08 -57.35
C GLU A 779 -36.00 49.25 -57.42
N ASN A 780 -35.01 49.27 -56.52
CA ASN A 780 -34.14 50.43 -56.35
C ASN A 780 -32.70 50.15 -56.79
N LEU A 781 -32.13 51.04 -57.61
CA LEU A 781 -30.71 51.03 -57.95
C LEU A 781 -30.09 52.40 -57.64
N THR A 782 -29.07 52.41 -56.79
CA THR A 782 -28.21 53.58 -56.58
C THR A 782 -26.80 53.24 -57.05
N LEU A 783 -26.32 53.99 -58.05
CA LEU A 783 -24.95 53.92 -58.49
C LEU A 783 -24.06 54.63 -57.47
N THR A 784 -23.09 53.91 -56.96
CA THR A 784 -22.08 54.37 -56.02
C THR A 784 -20.73 54.52 -56.72
N GLY A 785 -19.74 55.10 -56.05
CA GLY A 785 -18.43 55.36 -56.66
C GLY A 785 -18.38 56.61 -57.55
N THR A 786 -17.30 56.74 -58.32
CA THR A 786 -16.96 57.98 -59.06
C THR A 786 -16.70 57.75 -60.56
N ALA A 787 -16.76 56.51 -61.01
CA ALA A 787 -16.61 56.17 -62.43
C ALA A 787 -17.90 56.47 -63.20
N ALA A 788 -17.76 56.68 -64.51
CA ALA A 788 -18.89 56.74 -65.44
C ALA A 788 -19.45 55.32 -65.65
N ILE A 789 -20.33 54.90 -64.75
CA ILE A 789 -21.02 53.61 -64.76
C ILE A 789 -22.48 53.80 -65.13
N ASN A 790 -23.15 52.74 -65.54
CA ASN A 790 -24.52 52.80 -66.05
C ASN A 790 -25.47 51.98 -65.19
N GLY A 791 -26.72 52.41 -65.12
CA GLY A 791 -27.80 51.73 -64.43
C GLY A 791 -28.90 51.35 -65.41
N THR A 792 -29.45 50.15 -65.27
CA THR A 792 -30.63 49.72 -66.03
C THR A 792 -31.62 49.07 -65.08
N GLY A 793 -32.88 49.50 -65.10
CA GLY A 793 -33.97 48.89 -64.36
C GLY A 793 -34.47 47.63 -65.04
N ASN A 794 -35.69 47.21 -64.68
CA ASN A 794 -36.34 46.00 -65.15
C ASN A 794 -37.76 46.31 -65.67
N ALA A 795 -38.76 45.51 -65.30
CA ALA A 795 -40.15 45.69 -65.74
C ALA A 795 -41.08 46.19 -64.60
N LEU A 796 -40.51 46.53 -63.45
CA LEU A 796 -41.18 47.03 -62.25
C LEU A 796 -41.04 48.56 -62.19
N ASP A 797 -41.81 49.21 -61.31
CA ASP A 797 -41.67 50.65 -61.06
C ASP A 797 -40.35 50.90 -60.30
N ASN A 798 -39.29 51.27 -61.02
CA ASN A 798 -37.95 51.37 -60.46
C ASN A 798 -37.56 52.78 -59.99
N VAL A 799 -36.70 52.87 -58.98
CA VAL A 799 -36.02 54.12 -58.60
C VAL A 799 -34.52 54.01 -58.89
N LEU A 800 -34.05 54.76 -59.89
CA LEU A 800 -32.67 54.78 -60.33
C LEU A 800 -32.00 56.11 -59.96
N ALA A 801 -30.91 56.05 -59.21
CA ALA A 801 -30.07 57.20 -58.89
C ALA A 801 -28.65 57.01 -59.43
N GLY A 802 -28.19 57.96 -60.25
CA GLY A 802 -26.83 58.05 -60.76
C GLY A 802 -25.83 58.55 -59.72
N ASN A 803 -24.55 58.53 -60.10
CA ASN A 803 -23.45 59.05 -59.29
C ASN A 803 -22.97 60.42 -59.82
N ALA A 804 -21.72 60.79 -59.58
CA ALA A 804 -21.16 62.07 -60.03
C ALA A 804 -20.44 61.99 -61.40
N GLY A 805 -20.44 60.82 -62.03
CA GLY A 805 -19.90 60.59 -63.37
C GLY A 805 -21.02 60.59 -64.41
N ASN A 806 -20.65 60.72 -65.69
CA ASN A 806 -21.64 60.67 -66.77
C ASN A 806 -22.27 59.27 -66.88
N ASN A 807 -23.51 59.13 -66.42
CA ASN A 807 -24.24 57.87 -66.38
C ASN A 807 -25.19 57.75 -67.57
N VAL A 808 -25.40 56.51 -68.03
CA VAL A 808 -26.60 56.13 -68.79
C VAL A 808 -27.54 55.42 -67.81
N LEU A 809 -28.69 56.01 -67.54
CA LEU A 809 -29.76 55.43 -66.75
C LEU A 809 -30.92 55.05 -67.67
N ASN A 810 -31.32 53.79 -67.66
CA ASN A 810 -32.46 53.28 -68.43
C ASN A 810 -33.47 52.65 -67.47
N GLY A 811 -34.67 53.23 -67.34
CA GLY A 811 -35.72 52.73 -66.45
C GLY A 811 -36.22 51.35 -66.88
N GLY A 812 -36.49 51.19 -68.17
CA GLY A 812 -36.92 49.92 -68.74
C GLY A 812 -38.43 49.93 -68.99
N ALA A 813 -39.19 49.13 -68.25
CA ALA A 813 -40.64 49.21 -68.26
C ALA A 813 -41.14 49.36 -66.82
N GLY A 814 -42.26 50.03 -66.62
CA GLY A 814 -42.71 50.42 -65.28
C GLY A 814 -42.80 51.95 -65.19
N ASN A 815 -43.38 52.47 -64.12
CA ASN A 815 -43.38 53.91 -63.87
C ASN A 815 -42.12 54.27 -63.10
N ASP A 816 -41.07 54.64 -63.82
CA ASP A 816 -39.74 54.75 -63.26
C ASP A 816 -39.43 56.16 -62.75
N GLN A 817 -38.61 56.25 -61.71
CA GLN A 817 -38.04 57.50 -61.21
C GLN A 817 -36.53 57.49 -61.43
N LEU A 818 -36.04 58.29 -62.37
CA LEU A 818 -34.62 58.41 -62.69
C LEU A 818 -34.08 59.76 -62.23
N ASN A 819 -32.94 59.73 -61.55
CA ASN A 819 -32.17 60.91 -61.16
C ASN A 819 -30.72 60.74 -61.64
N GLY A 820 -30.29 61.51 -62.64
CA GLY A 820 -28.94 61.47 -63.19
C GLY A 820 -27.86 61.82 -62.17
N GLY A 821 -28.14 62.79 -61.30
CA GLY A 821 -27.23 63.22 -60.27
C GLY A 821 -26.32 64.34 -60.78
N ALA A 822 -25.02 64.11 -60.84
CA ALA A 822 -24.09 65.08 -61.41
C ALA A 822 -23.29 64.44 -62.53
N GLY A 823 -23.00 65.17 -63.59
CA GLY A 823 -22.39 64.60 -64.78
C GLY A 823 -23.25 64.94 -65.99
N ALA A 824 -22.73 64.73 -67.19
CA ALA A 824 -23.55 64.85 -68.40
C ALA A 824 -24.22 63.51 -68.65
N ASP A 825 -25.44 63.36 -68.15
CA ASP A 825 -26.12 62.07 -68.05
C ASP A 825 -27.04 61.81 -69.25
N THR A 826 -27.35 60.54 -69.49
CA THR A 826 -28.35 60.11 -70.47
C THR A 826 -29.44 59.34 -69.76
N LEU A 827 -30.64 59.90 -69.70
CA LEU A 827 -31.80 59.30 -69.05
C LEU A 827 -32.77 58.79 -70.13
N ILE A 828 -33.06 57.50 -70.08
CA ILE A 828 -34.07 56.81 -70.89
C ILE A 828 -35.13 56.33 -69.89
N GLY A 829 -36.34 56.89 -69.93
CA GLY A 829 -37.45 56.43 -69.08
C GLY A 829 -37.85 55.01 -69.47
N GLY A 830 -38.34 54.87 -70.70
CA GLY A 830 -38.74 53.60 -71.27
C GLY A 830 -40.26 53.48 -71.34
N LEU A 831 -40.80 52.29 -71.11
CA LEU A 831 -42.25 52.08 -71.17
C LEU A 831 -42.89 52.40 -69.83
N GLY A 832 -43.71 53.44 -69.74
CA GLY A 832 -44.49 53.69 -68.54
C GLY A 832 -44.85 55.15 -68.39
N THR A 833 -44.97 55.61 -67.16
CA THR A 833 -45.12 57.03 -66.84
C THR A 833 -43.97 57.42 -65.94
N ASP A 834 -42.94 57.98 -66.55
CA ASP A 834 -41.64 58.13 -65.92
C ASP A 834 -41.42 59.54 -65.39
N LEU A 835 -40.63 59.63 -64.33
CA LEU A 835 -40.20 60.86 -63.70
C LEU A 835 -38.68 60.98 -63.82
N LEU A 836 -38.21 61.92 -64.63
CA LEU A 836 -36.81 62.08 -64.97
C LEU A 836 -36.27 63.39 -64.39
N THR A 837 -35.12 63.32 -63.72
CA THR A 837 -34.37 64.47 -63.20
C THR A 837 -32.93 64.38 -63.71
N GLY A 838 -32.49 65.34 -64.52
CA GLY A 838 -31.14 65.33 -65.10
C GLY A 838 -30.08 65.62 -64.04
N GLY A 839 -30.29 66.69 -63.26
CA GLY A 839 -29.38 67.14 -62.21
C GLY A 839 -28.39 68.21 -62.67
N GLU A 840 -27.12 68.05 -62.27
CA GLU A 840 -26.06 69.00 -62.60
C GLU A 840 -25.33 68.65 -63.91
N SER A 841 -25.17 69.65 -64.79
CA SER A 841 -24.50 69.62 -66.10
C SER A 841 -25.51 69.52 -67.25
N ALA A 842 -25.08 69.08 -68.43
CA ALA A 842 -25.88 69.09 -69.64
C ALA A 842 -26.35 67.67 -69.94
N ASP A 843 -27.63 67.42 -69.71
CA ASP A 843 -28.19 66.06 -69.73
C ASP A 843 -28.97 65.76 -71.01
N ARG A 844 -29.10 64.48 -71.33
CA ARG A 844 -29.81 63.99 -72.50
C ARG A 844 -30.97 63.10 -72.07
N PHE A 845 -32.19 63.57 -72.29
CA PHE A 845 -33.41 62.79 -72.08
C PHE A 845 -33.79 62.14 -73.41
N VAL A 846 -33.72 60.81 -73.49
CA VAL A 846 -33.81 60.04 -74.73
C VAL A 846 -35.12 59.27 -74.79
N PHE A 847 -35.80 59.36 -75.93
CA PHE A 847 -37.01 58.60 -76.24
C PHE A 847 -36.74 57.80 -77.51
N ASP A 848 -36.67 56.49 -77.37
CA ASP A 848 -36.16 55.58 -78.42
C ASP A 848 -37.29 54.98 -79.25
N ALA A 849 -38.50 54.87 -78.69
CA ALA A 849 -39.67 54.33 -79.38
C ALA A 849 -40.97 55.09 -79.08
N LEU A 850 -41.87 55.13 -80.06
CA LEU A 850 -43.13 55.87 -79.94
C LEU A 850 -44.07 55.31 -78.85
N ASN A 851 -43.93 54.03 -78.51
CA ASN A 851 -44.74 53.38 -77.47
C ASN A 851 -44.24 53.64 -76.04
N GLU A 852 -43.10 54.31 -75.88
CA GLU A 852 -42.60 54.86 -74.60
C GLU A 852 -43.35 56.15 -74.25
N LEU A 853 -43.94 56.82 -75.25
CA LEU A 853 -44.55 58.13 -75.10
C LEU A 853 -46.07 58.05 -74.91
N GLY A 854 -46.59 58.79 -73.93
CA GLY A 854 -48.02 58.88 -73.61
C GLY A 854 -48.62 60.27 -73.79
N THR A 855 -49.93 60.39 -73.55
CA THR A 855 -50.67 61.67 -73.52
C THR A 855 -51.43 61.83 -72.20
N GLY A 856 -51.63 63.06 -71.73
CA GLY A 856 -52.38 63.31 -70.50
C GLY A 856 -51.71 62.70 -69.28
N GLY A 857 -52.44 61.91 -68.50
CA GLY A 857 -51.96 61.36 -67.22
C GLY A 857 -50.90 60.25 -67.32
N ILE A 858 -50.56 59.81 -68.54
CA ILE A 858 -49.58 58.75 -68.80
C ILE A 858 -48.34 59.26 -69.55
N ARG A 859 -48.12 60.57 -69.58
CA ARG A 859 -46.94 61.19 -70.20
C ARG A 859 -45.77 61.20 -69.23
N ASP A 860 -44.56 61.17 -69.76
CA ASP A 860 -43.36 61.32 -68.94
C ASP A 860 -43.16 62.76 -68.49
N VAL A 861 -42.50 62.91 -67.35
CA VAL A 861 -42.29 64.18 -66.67
C VAL A 861 -40.81 64.38 -66.39
N ILE A 862 -40.23 65.41 -67.01
CA ILE A 862 -38.88 65.88 -66.72
C ILE A 862 -38.97 67.05 -65.72
N LEU A 863 -38.32 66.90 -64.56
CA LEU A 863 -38.49 67.81 -63.42
C LEU A 863 -37.65 69.09 -63.50
N ASP A 864 -36.50 69.07 -64.15
CA ASP A 864 -35.47 70.10 -64.01
C ASP A 864 -34.79 70.52 -65.33
N PHE A 865 -35.39 70.18 -66.48
CA PHE A 865 -34.85 70.49 -67.80
C PHE A 865 -34.40 71.96 -67.91
N ASN A 866 -33.14 72.18 -68.31
CA ASN A 866 -32.54 73.49 -68.38
C ASN A 866 -31.71 73.70 -69.66
N SER A 867 -32.33 74.39 -70.63
CA SER A 867 -31.67 74.85 -71.86
C SER A 867 -30.36 75.62 -71.65
N LEU A 868 -30.20 76.33 -70.52
CA LEU A 868 -28.98 77.09 -70.23
C LEU A 868 -27.84 76.21 -69.71
N GLN A 869 -28.17 75.09 -69.05
CA GLN A 869 -27.17 74.09 -68.65
C GLN A 869 -26.69 73.29 -69.87
N GLY A 870 -27.54 73.14 -70.88
CA GLY A 870 -27.20 72.52 -72.15
C GLY A 870 -28.06 71.31 -72.48
N ASP A 871 -29.06 71.01 -71.66
CA ASP A 871 -29.90 69.82 -71.76
C ASP A 871 -30.53 69.64 -73.13
N LYS A 872 -30.70 68.38 -73.51
CA LYS A 872 -31.24 67.97 -74.80
C LYS A 872 -32.34 66.94 -74.61
N LEU A 873 -33.43 67.15 -75.31
CA LEU A 873 -34.42 66.13 -75.58
C LEU A 873 -34.06 65.43 -76.88
N ASP A 874 -33.77 64.14 -76.83
CA ASP A 874 -33.39 63.32 -77.98
C ASP A 874 -34.57 62.49 -78.46
N LEU A 875 -35.05 62.85 -79.65
CA LEU A 875 -36.13 62.19 -80.36
C LEU A 875 -35.61 61.58 -81.68
N SER A 876 -34.30 61.51 -81.87
CA SER A 876 -33.67 61.17 -83.16
C SER A 876 -33.90 59.74 -83.64
N LYS A 877 -34.41 58.86 -82.78
CA LYS A 877 -34.81 57.49 -83.15
C LYS A 877 -36.29 57.36 -83.50
N LEU A 878 -37.07 58.42 -83.28
CA LEU A 878 -38.51 58.43 -83.56
C LEU A 878 -38.75 58.94 -84.98
N ASP A 879 -39.57 58.21 -85.74
CA ASP A 879 -40.03 58.68 -87.03
C ASP A 879 -41.12 59.74 -86.82
N ALA A 880 -40.83 60.97 -87.23
CA ALA A 880 -41.76 62.09 -87.10
C ALA A 880 -43.03 61.91 -87.95
N ASN A 881 -43.09 60.98 -88.90
CA ASN A 881 -44.29 60.76 -89.71
C ASN A 881 -44.56 59.29 -90.04
N ILE A 882 -45.41 58.67 -89.21
CA ILE A 882 -45.83 57.27 -89.32
C ILE A 882 -46.60 56.92 -90.60
N LEU A 883 -47.01 57.93 -91.38
CA LEU A 883 -47.71 57.74 -92.66
C LEU A 883 -46.74 57.47 -93.82
N THR A 884 -45.44 57.64 -93.60
CA THR A 884 -44.41 57.39 -94.62
C THR A 884 -43.52 56.22 -94.21
N THR A 885 -42.79 55.65 -95.18
CA THR A 885 -41.81 54.59 -94.92
C THR A 885 -40.40 55.13 -94.76
N ALA A 886 -40.22 56.46 -94.82
CA ALA A 886 -38.94 57.12 -94.69
C ALA A 886 -38.86 57.69 -93.28
N ASP A 887 -37.70 57.53 -92.64
CA ASP A 887 -37.43 58.14 -91.34
C ASP A 887 -37.42 59.67 -91.49
N ASN A 888 -38.36 60.36 -90.83
CA ASN A 888 -38.56 61.81 -90.96
C ASN A 888 -38.10 62.54 -89.70
N PRO A 889 -37.33 63.65 -89.82
CA PRO A 889 -36.96 64.46 -88.67
C PRO A 889 -38.15 65.33 -88.22
N PHE A 890 -38.20 65.64 -86.93
CA PHE A 890 -39.21 66.55 -86.42
C PHE A 890 -38.93 68.01 -86.79
N ASN A 891 -40.01 68.77 -87.02
CA ASN A 891 -39.96 70.21 -87.21
C ASN A 891 -40.57 70.95 -86.02
N PHE A 892 -39.76 71.68 -85.27
CA PHE A 892 -40.24 72.49 -84.14
C PHE A 892 -40.90 73.80 -84.61
N ILE A 893 -42.20 73.95 -84.37
CA ILE A 893 -43.01 75.08 -84.83
C ILE A 893 -43.28 76.14 -83.75
N GLY A 894 -42.60 76.06 -82.61
CA GLY A 894 -42.80 76.96 -81.47
C GLY A 894 -44.12 76.67 -80.74
N SER A 895 -44.92 77.70 -80.49
CA SER A 895 -46.25 77.57 -79.86
C SER A 895 -47.41 77.64 -80.86
N ASN A 896 -47.14 77.49 -82.17
CA ASN A 896 -48.18 77.49 -83.21
C ASN A 896 -49.00 76.19 -83.18
N VAL A 897 -50.28 76.25 -83.54
CA VAL A 897 -51.13 75.05 -83.68
C VAL A 897 -50.58 74.16 -84.81
N PHE A 898 -50.66 72.84 -84.64
CA PHE A 898 -50.25 71.88 -85.66
C PHE A 898 -50.93 72.16 -87.00
N SER A 899 -50.20 71.91 -88.10
CA SER A 899 -50.67 72.08 -89.48
C SER A 899 -50.36 70.88 -90.36
N GLY A 900 -49.81 69.81 -89.80
CA GLY A 900 -49.46 68.55 -90.46
C GLY A 900 -48.52 67.70 -89.61
N ALA A 901 -48.32 66.45 -90.04
CA ALA A 901 -47.45 65.47 -89.39
C ALA A 901 -45.99 65.93 -89.27
N GLY A 902 -45.26 65.35 -88.32
CA GLY A 902 -43.85 65.60 -88.03
C GLY A 902 -43.57 66.93 -87.36
N GLN A 903 -44.55 67.49 -86.65
CA GLN A 903 -44.43 68.78 -85.98
C GLN A 903 -44.31 68.60 -84.47
N LEU A 904 -43.43 69.41 -83.86
CA LEU A 904 -43.31 69.56 -82.42
C LEU A 904 -43.74 70.96 -82.00
N ARG A 905 -44.55 71.06 -80.96
CA ARG A 905 -45.05 72.33 -80.40
C ARG A 905 -44.85 72.35 -78.90
N PHE A 906 -44.39 73.47 -78.34
CA PHE A 906 -44.27 73.67 -76.90
C PHE A 906 -45.28 74.71 -76.39
N VAL A 907 -46.13 74.34 -75.44
CA VAL A 907 -47.11 75.22 -74.78
C VAL A 907 -47.41 74.73 -73.37
N ASP A 908 -47.62 75.65 -72.42
CA ASP A 908 -47.99 75.34 -71.03
C ASP A 908 -47.11 74.29 -70.34
N HIS A 909 -45.79 74.41 -70.51
CA HIS A 909 -44.77 73.51 -69.93
C HIS A 909 -44.79 72.08 -70.48
N VAL A 910 -45.43 71.83 -71.62
CA VAL A 910 -45.50 70.51 -72.26
C VAL A 910 -45.04 70.61 -73.72
N LEU A 911 -44.19 69.67 -74.14
CA LEU A 911 -43.87 69.43 -75.53
C LEU A 911 -44.87 68.44 -76.10
N TYR A 912 -45.59 68.85 -77.13
CA TYR A 912 -46.55 68.04 -77.87
C TYR A 912 -45.91 67.64 -79.21
N GLY A 913 -46.03 66.37 -79.58
CA GLY A 913 -45.65 65.89 -80.90
C GLY A 913 -46.83 65.36 -81.68
N ASN A 914 -46.85 65.65 -82.98
CA ASN A 914 -47.85 65.16 -83.91
C ASN A 914 -47.16 64.40 -85.06
N LEU A 915 -47.52 63.13 -85.20
CA LEU A 915 -46.97 62.14 -86.09
C LEU A 915 -47.89 61.84 -87.27
N ASN A 916 -49.15 62.24 -87.16
CA ASN A 916 -50.18 61.97 -88.13
C ASN A 916 -50.77 63.34 -88.63
N ASP A 917 -51.50 63.36 -89.74
CA ASP A 917 -51.98 64.64 -90.30
C ASP A 917 -53.23 65.19 -89.59
N ASP A 918 -53.60 64.65 -88.41
CA ASP A 918 -54.61 65.21 -87.53
C ASP A 918 -54.07 66.45 -86.76
N LEU A 919 -54.93 67.14 -86.01
CA LEU A 919 -54.54 68.37 -85.31
C LEU A 919 -54.28 68.14 -83.81
N ASP A 920 -54.37 66.89 -83.37
CA ASP A 920 -54.19 66.49 -81.99
C ASP A 920 -52.73 66.09 -81.77
N ALA A 921 -52.33 65.91 -80.51
CA ALA A 921 -51.00 65.43 -80.18
C ALA A 921 -51.03 63.91 -80.11
N ASP A 922 -50.07 63.25 -80.77
CA ASP A 922 -49.84 61.82 -80.65
C ASP A 922 -49.02 61.47 -79.40
N PHE A 923 -48.21 62.41 -78.90
CA PHE A 923 -47.52 62.28 -77.61
C PHE A 923 -47.29 63.61 -76.89
N GLU A 924 -47.07 63.51 -75.58
CA GLU A 924 -46.74 64.61 -74.67
C GLU A 924 -45.50 64.28 -73.85
N ILE A 925 -44.66 65.29 -73.58
CA ILE A 925 -43.58 65.23 -72.59
C ILE A 925 -43.67 66.49 -71.74
N GLN A 926 -43.82 66.33 -70.42
CA GLN A 926 -43.91 67.47 -69.52
C GLN A 926 -42.53 67.94 -69.08
N LEU A 927 -42.26 69.24 -69.21
CA LEU A 927 -41.02 69.88 -68.79
C LEU A 927 -41.33 70.85 -67.64
N VAL A 928 -41.23 70.39 -66.40
CA VAL A 928 -41.62 71.17 -65.22
C VAL A 928 -40.72 72.40 -65.08
N GLY A 929 -41.35 73.57 -64.87
CA GLY A 929 -40.62 74.84 -64.68
C GLY A 929 -40.05 75.48 -65.95
N VAL A 930 -40.11 74.81 -67.11
CA VAL A 930 -39.58 75.33 -68.39
C VAL A 930 -40.54 76.33 -69.02
N ASN A 931 -40.09 77.58 -69.20
CA ASN A 931 -40.91 78.64 -69.80
C ASN A 931 -40.60 78.90 -71.27
N THR A 932 -39.44 78.45 -71.75
CA THR A 932 -38.98 78.65 -73.14
C THR A 932 -38.27 77.39 -73.62
N PHE A 933 -38.60 76.93 -74.81
CA PHE A 933 -38.02 75.75 -75.46
C PHE A 933 -37.79 76.06 -76.95
N GLY A 934 -36.69 75.57 -77.53
CA GLY A 934 -36.31 75.86 -78.92
C GLY A 934 -35.66 74.69 -79.65
N THR A 935 -35.40 74.86 -80.95
CA THR A 935 -34.77 73.81 -81.79
C THR A 935 -33.39 73.38 -81.28
N ASN A 936 -32.67 74.26 -80.58
CA ASN A 936 -31.36 73.91 -79.99
C ASN A 936 -31.49 72.99 -78.76
N ASP A 937 -32.69 72.83 -78.20
CA ASP A 937 -32.97 71.94 -77.06
C ASP A 937 -33.33 70.52 -77.54
N LEU A 938 -33.40 70.31 -78.85
CA LEU A 938 -33.72 69.03 -79.48
C LEU A 938 -32.47 68.39 -80.11
N VAL A 939 -32.43 67.07 -80.05
CA VAL A 939 -31.71 66.24 -81.02
C VAL A 939 -32.76 65.43 -81.76
N ALA A 940 -33.13 65.89 -82.96
CA ALA A 940 -34.28 65.41 -83.72
C ALA A 940 -34.04 65.50 -85.23
#